data_AF-A0A8C4DJ52-F1
#
_entry.id   AF-A0A8C4DJ52-F1
#
_cell.length_a   1.000
_cell.length_b   1.000
_cell.length_c   1.000
_cell.angle_alpha   90.00
_cell.angle_beta   90.00
_cell.angle_gamma   90.00
#
_symmetry.space_group_name_H-M   'P 1'
#
loop_
_entity.id
_entity.type
_entity.pdbx_description
1 polymer ?
#
loop_
_entity_poly.entity_id
_entity_poly.type
_entity_poly.pdbx_seq_one_letter_code
_entity_poly.pdbx_strand_id
1 'polypeptide(L)'
;MSLLPRTAEEFSSAEYWERFFKKRGEKAFEWYGDYNKLCGVLHKYIKVQHKVLVVGCGNSELSEQLYDVGYKHLTNIDISETVVTHMNQRNTERRPGLTFQQVDATQTPYEDASYQAALDKGTLDAMASEEEGALARNMLTEVGRVLSVGGRYVCVTLAQESVIKLAVEHFVQLGWAVRLHCLQEESGKEEDSFALPVFVLVCTKFRQPMPTPILEMCLGEDGAPTRLTQVTELLSAVREHQAYSVLKKRLRTGTDASSNLSLTLCHTKTGLPRYTLTVQDCPPGAKVPRSNQFAIFIVPQGSETAWLYSSSEGRRQLAASANFRRLVIVAMHRNQEYTDMQAVQSELSPMVMDLAPPGMPANQQVPFLSVGGDLGWREEVSRGVSELSGEYCVENVKGEDGELYRRLVFLSNAALVQSESRLVPSGTASSHKKKNKKKVKPTAAPTPPSTSLSVDSGFLCCAHHEVMVAGLTMLRARTPLNKGVPVSVLLVGLGGGGLPQFLRDFVPDVTVEVVELDPVVMEVAKEWFGFRPDDRLTVTLGDGLERICALEKEGGRLFDVIMFDVDNKDSTVGMSCPPAAFVETSTLQKVCSLLTTRGVFILNLVCRDSVLRKSVLERVSSVFPTILSRKIEGEVNEVLLCSRGEDETQDAARILPSLNQAAKSLQSALCSNRTGANSSPHIDIAELLKDLKVE
;
A
#
# COMPACT_ATOMS: atom_id res chain seq x y z
N MET A 1 11.01 10.20 41.08
CA MET A 1 11.41 10.58 39.71
C MET A 1 12.05 9.37 39.06
N SER A 2 11.74 9.08 37.79
CA SER A 2 12.46 8.03 37.04
C SER A 2 13.95 8.36 37.03
N LEU A 3 14.78 7.41 37.47
CA LEU A 3 16.24 7.53 37.46
C LEU A 3 16.83 7.27 36.07
N LEU A 4 16.03 6.93 35.05
CA LEU A 4 16.49 6.57 33.71
C LEU A 4 16.93 7.80 32.89
N PRO A 5 17.85 7.61 31.93
CA PRO A 5 18.35 8.71 31.10
C PRO A 5 17.21 9.26 30.24
N ARG A 6 17.19 10.58 30.05
CA ARG A 6 16.16 11.28 29.27
C ARG A 6 16.64 11.73 27.91
N THR A 7 17.96 11.87 27.74
CA THR A 7 18.59 12.29 26.50
C THR A 7 19.70 11.33 26.10
N ALA A 8 20.10 11.41 24.84
CA ALA A 8 21.14 10.57 24.26
C ALA A 8 22.54 10.91 24.85
N GLU A 9 22.75 12.18 25.18
CA GLU A 9 23.95 12.67 25.87
C GLU A 9 24.03 12.17 27.32
N GLU A 10 22.88 12.09 28.02
CA GLU A 10 22.85 11.47 29.35
C GLU A 10 23.20 9.99 29.28
N PHE A 11 22.67 9.27 28.29
CA PHE A 11 22.87 7.81 28.18
C PHE A 11 24.32 7.42 27.85
N SER A 12 25.03 8.25 27.09
CA SER A 12 26.45 8.08 26.74
C SER A 12 27.43 8.62 27.81
N SER A 13 26.95 9.38 28.80
CA SER A 13 27.80 10.06 29.78
C SER A 13 28.26 9.17 30.94
N ALA A 14 29.57 9.05 31.15
CA ALA A 14 30.16 8.39 32.32
C ALA A 14 29.71 9.05 33.65
N GLU A 15 29.65 10.38 33.70
CA GLU A 15 29.22 11.14 34.88
C GLU A 15 27.75 10.89 35.23
N TYR A 16 26.90 10.67 34.22
CA TYR A 16 25.52 10.30 34.43
C TYR A 16 25.43 8.94 35.13
N TRP A 17 26.11 7.92 34.62
CA TRP A 17 26.10 6.57 35.20
C TRP A 17 26.66 6.53 36.62
N GLU A 18 27.73 7.27 36.88
CA GLU A 18 28.29 7.42 38.22
C GLU A 18 27.26 8.01 39.21
N ARG A 19 26.48 9.01 38.79
CA ARG A 19 25.38 9.57 39.60
C ARG A 19 24.20 8.60 39.72
N PHE A 20 23.90 7.84 38.67
CA PHE A 20 22.84 6.84 38.66
C PHE A 20 23.10 5.76 39.71
N PHE A 21 24.30 5.16 39.72
CA PHE A 21 24.63 4.10 40.68
C PHE A 21 24.74 4.60 42.12
N LYS A 22 25.21 5.84 42.35
CA LYS A 22 25.16 6.47 43.68
C LYS A 22 23.75 6.62 44.23
N LYS A 23 22.77 6.94 43.37
CA LYS A 23 21.37 7.17 43.77
C LYS A 23 20.55 5.89 43.86
N ARG A 24 20.84 4.90 43.02
CA ARG A 24 20.04 3.66 42.92
C ARG A 24 20.30 2.68 44.07
N GLY A 25 21.52 2.65 44.61
CA GLY A 25 21.91 1.71 45.66
C GLY A 25 22.09 0.27 45.13
N GLU A 26 21.89 -0.72 46.00
CA GLU A 26 22.30 -2.12 45.78
C GLU A 26 21.33 -2.95 44.92
N LYS A 27 20.09 -2.47 44.70
CA LYS A 27 19.10 -3.25 43.94
C LYS A 27 19.50 -3.33 42.46
N ALA A 28 19.64 -4.57 41.98
CA ALA A 28 19.98 -4.88 40.60
C ALA A 28 19.09 -4.16 39.58
N PHE A 29 19.67 -3.84 38.43
CA PHE A 29 18.95 -3.30 37.29
C PHE A 29 19.27 -4.10 36.04
N GLU A 30 18.22 -4.54 35.35
CA GLU A 30 18.35 -5.35 34.15
C GLU A 30 17.87 -4.56 32.93
N TRP A 31 18.81 -4.24 32.04
CA TRP A 31 18.51 -3.87 30.68
C TRP A 31 18.21 -5.12 29.84
N TYR A 32 17.16 -5.04 29.03
CA TYR A 32 16.84 -5.98 27.94
C TYR A 32 16.67 -7.45 28.35
N GLY A 33 16.21 -7.68 29.57
CA GLY A 33 15.91 -9.02 30.10
C GLY A 33 16.94 -9.51 31.10
N ASP A 34 16.50 -10.47 31.91
CA ASP A 34 17.35 -11.18 32.86
C ASP A 34 18.01 -12.41 32.20
N TYR A 35 18.84 -13.13 32.96
CA TYR A 35 19.51 -14.34 32.47
C TYR A 35 18.53 -15.39 31.93
N ASN A 36 17.36 -15.57 32.54
CA ASN A 36 16.41 -16.61 32.12
C ASN A 36 15.90 -16.36 30.69
N LYS A 37 15.70 -15.10 30.31
CA LYS A 37 15.29 -14.72 28.95
C LYS A 37 16.42 -14.78 27.91
N LEU A 38 17.68 -14.88 28.35
CA LEU A 38 18.85 -14.75 27.47
C LEU A 38 19.69 -16.04 27.38
N CYS A 39 19.60 -16.92 28.38
CA CYS A 39 20.55 -18.03 28.55
C CYS A 39 20.57 -19.01 27.38
N GLY A 40 19.43 -19.25 26.72
CA GLY A 40 19.36 -20.15 25.55
C GLY A 40 20.29 -19.71 24.43
N VAL A 41 20.25 -18.42 24.08
CA VAL A 41 21.16 -17.85 23.05
C VAL A 41 22.58 -17.70 23.58
N LEU A 42 22.78 -17.22 24.82
CA LEU A 42 24.12 -17.01 25.37
C LEU A 42 24.93 -18.31 25.42
N HIS A 43 24.34 -19.43 25.86
CA HIS A 43 25.02 -20.73 25.96
C HIS A 43 25.38 -21.34 24.60
N LYS A 44 24.68 -20.94 23.54
CA LYS A 44 24.99 -21.34 22.15
C LYS A 44 26.33 -20.78 21.72
N TYR A 45 26.64 -19.54 22.08
CA TYR A 45 27.80 -18.80 21.57
C TYR A 45 28.97 -18.67 22.57
N ILE A 46 28.69 -18.73 23.87
CA ILE A 46 29.69 -18.62 24.94
C ILE A 46 29.77 -19.95 25.66
N LYS A 47 30.98 -20.55 25.74
CA LYS A 47 31.20 -21.83 26.41
C LYS A 47 31.81 -21.61 27.80
N VAL A 48 31.54 -22.53 28.73
CA VAL A 48 31.96 -22.42 30.14
C VAL A 48 33.47 -22.27 30.33
N GLN A 49 34.27 -22.81 29.40
CA GLN A 49 35.73 -22.72 29.39
C GLN A 49 36.29 -21.45 28.74
N HIS A 50 35.44 -20.63 28.09
CA HIS A 50 35.89 -19.40 27.45
C HIS A 50 36.33 -18.37 28.50
N LYS A 51 37.39 -17.61 28.18
CA LYS A 51 37.61 -16.31 28.81
C LYS A 51 36.64 -15.31 28.20
N VAL A 52 35.80 -14.70 29.03
CA VAL A 52 34.74 -13.78 28.61
C VAL A 52 35.00 -12.40 29.21
N LEU A 53 35.05 -11.40 28.34
CA LEU A 53 35.03 -10.00 28.74
C LEU A 53 33.58 -9.52 28.76
N VAL A 54 33.07 -9.07 29.90
CA VAL A 54 31.74 -8.46 30.01
C VAL A 54 31.92 -6.94 30.02
N VAL A 55 31.48 -6.30 28.94
CA VAL A 55 31.63 -4.85 28.69
C VAL A 55 30.44 -4.11 29.29
N GLY A 56 30.71 -3.06 30.06
CA GLY A 56 29.69 -2.22 30.71
C GLY A 56 28.74 -3.03 31.60
N CYS A 57 29.30 -3.78 32.55
CA CYS A 57 28.54 -4.76 33.32
C CYS A 57 27.44 -4.15 34.21
N GLY A 58 27.56 -2.87 34.57
CA GLY A 58 26.66 -2.20 35.50
C GLY A 58 26.48 -2.99 36.80
N ASN A 59 25.26 -2.96 37.34
CA ASN A 59 24.87 -3.76 38.51
C ASN A 59 23.94 -4.93 38.16
N SER A 60 24.06 -5.47 36.94
CA SER A 60 23.28 -6.61 36.47
C SER A 60 23.70 -7.90 37.20
N GLU A 61 22.74 -8.80 37.41
CA GLU A 61 22.96 -10.14 37.95
C GLU A 61 23.44 -11.14 36.88
N LEU A 62 23.51 -10.73 35.60
CA LEU A 62 23.85 -11.64 34.50
C LEU A 62 25.18 -12.35 34.71
N SER A 63 26.23 -11.63 35.11
CA SER A 63 27.55 -12.21 35.37
C SER A 63 27.57 -13.12 36.59
N GLU A 64 26.77 -12.79 37.61
CA GLU A 64 26.61 -13.61 38.81
C GLU A 64 25.93 -14.95 38.47
N GLN A 65 24.89 -14.91 37.65
CA GLN A 65 24.13 -16.08 37.23
C GLN A 65 24.93 -16.95 36.26
N LEU A 66 25.68 -16.35 35.32
CA LEU A 66 26.65 -17.08 34.48
C LEU A 66 27.71 -17.77 35.33
N TYR A 67 28.24 -17.09 36.34
CA TYR A 67 29.21 -17.70 37.25
C TYR A 67 28.63 -18.90 38.01
N ASP A 68 27.39 -18.78 38.50
CA ASP A 68 26.69 -19.82 39.25
C ASP A 68 26.43 -21.08 38.39
N VAL A 69 26.25 -20.93 37.07
CA VAL A 69 26.09 -22.07 36.14
C VAL A 69 27.39 -22.60 35.53
N GLY A 70 28.55 -22.07 35.95
CA GLY A 70 29.86 -22.68 35.68
C GLY A 70 30.85 -21.83 34.86
N TYR A 71 30.49 -20.63 34.42
CA TYR A 71 31.42 -19.73 33.73
C TYR A 71 32.39 -19.09 34.74
N LYS A 72 33.58 -19.67 34.91
CA LYS A 72 34.55 -19.23 35.95
C LYS A 72 35.58 -18.21 35.48
N HIS A 73 35.63 -17.90 34.19
CA HIS A 73 36.60 -16.98 33.59
C HIS A 73 35.93 -15.72 33.05
N LEU A 74 35.27 -14.97 33.94
CA LEU A 74 34.54 -13.74 33.64
C LEU A 74 35.33 -12.52 34.13
N THR A 75 35.68 -11.62 33.21
CA THR A 75 36.24 -10.31 33.52
C THR A 75 35.20 -9.25 33.23
N ASN A 76 34.68 -8.60 34.27
CA ASN A 76 33.61 -7.61 34.15
C ASN A 76 34.20 -6.20 34.24
N ILE A 77 33.89 -5.34 33.27
CA ILE A 77 34.37 -3.97 33.23
C ILE A 77 33.23 -2.97 33.21
N ASP A 78 33.42 -1.83 33.86
CA ASP A 78 32.53 -0.66 33.78
C ASP A 78 33.34 0.63 33.95
N ILE A 79 32.84 1.75 33.42
CA ILE A 79 33.47 3.07 33.60
C ILE A 79 33.24 3.64 35.01
N SER A 80 32.15 3.23 35.67
CA SER A 80 31.77 3.70 37.01
C SER A 80 32.51 2.97 38.13
N GLU A 81 33.29 3.72 38.90
CA GLU A 81 33.96 3.22 40.10
C GLU A 81 32.95 2.76 41.16
N THR A 82 31.83 3.50 41.29
CA THR A 82 30.77 3.18 42.27
C THR A 82 30.21 1.78 42.02
N VAL A 83 29.85 1.46 40.78
CA VAL A 83 29.24 0.16 40.49
C VAL A 83 30.23 -0.99 40.63
N VAL A 84 31.47 -0.79 40.21
CA VAL A 84 32.55 -1.78 40.38
C VAL A 84 32.79 -2.08 41.86
N THR A 85 32.83 -1.06 42.70
CA THR A 85 32.99 -1.23 44.16
C THR A 85 31.83 -2.01 44.76
N HIS A 86 30.60 -1.64 44.42
CA HIS A 86 29.39 -2.35 44.89
C HIS A 86 29.38 -3.80 44.44
N MET A 87 29.70 -4.08 43.17
CA MET A 87 29.66 -5.45 42.63
C MET A 87 30.74 -6.34 43.23
N ASN A 88 31.95 -5.81 43.48
CA ASN A 88 33.00 -6.55 44.18
C ASN A 88 32.57 -6.88 45.63
N GLN A 89 32.04 -5.91 46.37
CA GLN A 89 31.54 -6.12 47.75
C GLN A 89 30.44 -7.18 47.78
N ARG A 90 29.46 -7.06 46.88
CA ARG A 90 28.32 -7.99 46.76
C ARG A 90 28.75 -9.44 46.48
N ASN A 91 29.86 -9.64 45.77
CA ASN A 91 30.30 -10.96 45.32
C ASN A 91 31.48 -11.55 46.12
N THR A 92 32.07 -10.80 47.06
CA THR A 92 33.32 -11.19 47.74
C THR A 92 33.21 -12.54 48.44
N GLU A 93 32.12 -12.81 49.16
CA GLU A 93 31.95 -14.07 49.91
C GLU A 93 31.45 -15.22 49.03
N ARG A 94 30.42 -14.98 48.21
CA ARG A 94 29.71 -16.03 47.45
C ARG A 94 30.42 -16.40 46.14
N ARG A 95 31.10 -15.46 45.50
CA ARG A 95 31.70 -15.62 44.15
C ARG A 95 33.12 -15.03 44.11
N PRO A 96 34.06 -15.53 44.92
CA PRO A 96 35.39 -14.94 45.05
C PRO A 96 36.22 -14.94 43.76
N GLY A 97 35.85 -15.76 42.77
CA GLY A 97 36.47 -15.79 41.44
C GLY A 97 35.85 -14.83 40.41
N LEU A 98 34.81 -14.08 40.77
CA LEU A 98 34.13 -13.15 39.87
C LEU A 98 34.71 -11.74 40.02
N THR A 99 35.44 -11.27 39.01
CA THR A 99 36.20 -10.01 39.07
C THR A 99 35.46 -8.86 38.38
N PHE A 100 35.41 -7.69 39.03
CA PHE A 100 34.91 -6.43 38.48
C PHE A 100 36.02 -5.36 38.51
N GLN A 101 36.22 -4.65 37.40
CA GLN A 101 37.29 -3.66 37.25
C GLN A 101 36.77 -2.36 36.64
N GLN A 102 37.28 -1.21 37.11
CA GLN A 102 37.01 0.08 36.49
C GLN A 102 37.89 0.22 35.25
N VAL A 103 37.29 0.15 34.06
CA VAL A 103 38.00 0.21 32.78
C VAL A 103 37.12 0.88 31.73
N ASP A 104 37.71 1.78 30.94
CA ASP A 104 37.08 2.33 29.75
C ASP A 104 37.07 1.29 28.62
N ALA A 105 35.88 0.96 28.12
CA ALA A 105 35.69 -0.03 27.07
C ALA A 105 36.26 0.41 25.70
N THR A 106 36.52 1.71 25.50
CA THR A 106 37.15 2.22 24.28
C THR A 106 38.66 1.98 24.24
N GLN A 107 39.28 1.71 25.39
CA GLN A 107 40.72 1.46 25.51
C GLN A 107 41.01 0.59 26.74
N THR A 108 41.06 -0.72 26.54
CA THR A 108 41.27 -1.69 27.60
C THR A 108 42.76 -2.01 27.80
N PRO A 109 43.19 -2.39 29.01
CA PRO A 109 44.59 -2.74 29.29
C PRO A 109 44.96 -4.18 28.88
N TYR A 110 44.05 -4.91 28.22
CA TYR A 110 44.22 -6.33 27.94
C TYR A 110 45.04 -6.58 26.67
N GLU A 111 45.71 -7.73 26.60
CA GLU A 111 46.48 -8.13 25.42
C GLU A 111 45.56 -8.45 24.22
N ASP A 112 46.09 -8.27 23.02
CA ASP A 112 45.44 -8.68 21.77
C ASP A 112 45.05 -10.17 21.82
N ALA A 113 43.90 -10.51 21.26
CA ALA A 113 43.44 -11.90 21.14
C ALA A 113 43.41 -12.71 22.46
N SER A 114 43.24 -12.06 23.62
CA SER A 114 43.24 -12.68 24.94
C SER A 114 41.89 -13.31 25.35
N TYR A 115 40.78 -12.94 24.70
CA TYR A 115 39.43 -13.44 25.02
C TYR A 115 38.80 -14.28 23.89
N GLN A 116 37.90 -15.20 24.26
CA GLN A 116 37.12 -16.02 23.31
C GLN A 116 35.70 -15.47 23.14
N ALA A 117 35.21 -14.66 24.07
CA ALA A 117 33.95 -13.95 23.92
C ALA A 117 34.00 -12.57 24.58
N ALA A 118 33.28 -11.62 23.99
CA ALA A 118 32.94 -10.34 24.58
C ALA A 118 31.42 -10.26 24.67
N LEU A 119 30.89 -10.04 25.88
CA LEU A 119 29.47 -9.96 26.18
C LEU A 119 29.11 -8.51 26.49
N ASP A 120 28.12 -7.97 25.81
CA ASP A 120 27.61 -6.62 25.97
C ASP A 120 26.09 -6.68 26.16
N LYS A 121 25.56 -5.94 27.13
CA LYS A 121 24.12 -5.81 27.33
C LYS A 121 23.73 -4.35 27.53
N GLY A 122 23.41 -3.71 26.41
CA GLY A 122 22.99 -2.30 26.34
C GLY A 122 24.09 -1.27 26.49
N THR A 123 25.36 -1.68 26.57
CA THR A 123 26.49 -0.74 26.55
C THR A 123 26.68 -0.17 25.16
N LEU A 124 26.56 -0.98 24.11
CA LEU A 124 26.54 -0.50 22.73
C LEU A 124 25.44 0.53 22.51
N ASP A 125 24.21 0.29 22.99
CA ASP A 125 23.09 1.22 22.86
C ASP A 125 23.40 2.57 23.55
N ALA A 126 24.01 2.52 24.74
CA ALA A 126 24.45 3.70 25.48
C ALA A 126 25.52 4.50 24.72
N MET A 127 26.56 3.83 24.21
CA MET A 127 27.68 4.50 23.52
C MET A 127 27.32 4.97 22.11
N ALA A 128 26.40 4.30 21.43
CA ALA A 128 25.93 4.67 20.09
C ALA A 128 24.89 5.79 20.12
N SER A 129 24.46 6.23 21.31
CA SER A 129 23.56 7.37 21.50
C SER A 129 24.25 8.73 21.35
N GLU A 130 25.58 8.77 21.40
CA GLU A 130 26.36 9.99 21.11
C GLU A 130 26.23 10.39 19.63
N GLU A 131 26.33 11.70 19.34
CA GLU A 131 26.39 12.22 17.98
C GLU A 131 27.49 11.52 17.16
N GLU A 132 27.14 11.07 15.96
CA GLU A 132 27.98 10.25 15.06
C GLU A 132 28.40 8.86 15.57
N GLY A 133 28.23 8.50 16.85
CA GLY A 133 28.56 7.18 17.41
C GLY A 133 30.06 6.87 17.47
N ALA A 134 30.90 7.88 17.74
CA ALA A 134 32.36 7.74 17.79
C ALA A 134 32.81 6.80 18.93
N LEU A 135 32.27 6.98 20.14
CA LEU A 135 32.56 6.10 21.28
C LEU A 135 32.22 4.63 20.99
N ALA A 136 31.07 4.38 20.35
CA ALA A 136 30.69 3.02 19.94
C ALA A 136 31.70 2.40 18.97
N ARG A 137 32.15 3.15 17.94
CA ARG A 137 33.16 2.65 16.99
C ARG A 137 34.50 2.32 17.68
N ASN A 138 34.92 3.14 18.64
CA ASN A 138 36.15 2.89 19.39
C ASN A 138 36.01 1.62 20.25
N MET A 139 34.89 1.46 20.96
CA MET A 139 34.61 0.27 21.75
C MET A 139 34.54 -1.00 20.89
N LEU A 140 33.86 -0.96 19.73
CA LEU A 140 33.80 -2.10 18.81
C LEU A 140 35.18 -2.48 18.24
N THR A 141 36.01 -1.48 17.92
CA THR A 141 37.40 -1.69 17.48
C THR A 141 38.22 -2.39 18.57
N GLU A 142 38.07 -1.94 19.81
CA GLU A 142 38.78 -2.46 20.96
C GLU A 142 38.33 -3.89 21.33
N VAL A 143 37.03 -4.16 21.28
CA VAL A 143 36.47 -5.52 21.35
C VAL A 143 37.05 -6.41 20.25
N GLY A 144 37.15 -5.86 19.03
CA GLY A 144 37.78 -6.52 17.89
C GLY A 144 39.23 -6.91 18.17
N ARG A 145 40.01 -6.05 18.83
CA ARG A 145 41.43 -6.27 19.16
C ARG A 145 41.61 -7.40 20.18
N VAL A 146 40.87 -7.36 21.30
CA VAL A 146 41.02 -8.33 22.40
C VAL A 146 40.43 -9.71 22.09
N LEU A 147 39.55 -9.82 21.10
CA LEU A 147 39.00 -11.11 20.67
C LEU A 147 39.99 -11.92 19.82
N SER A 148 40.15 -13.18 20.21
CA SER A 148 40.88 -14.19 19.43
C SER A 148 40.15 -14.57 18.13
N VAL A 149 40.88 -15.15 17.17
CA VAL A 149 40.26 -15.71 15.96
C VAL A 149 39.28 -16.82 16.35
N GLY A 150 38.06 -16.77 15.80
CA GLY A 150 36.93 -17.62 16.19
C GLY A 150 36.18 -17.11 17.42
N GLY A 151 36.69 -16.08 18.09
CA GLY A 151 36.03 -15.39 19.18
C GLY A 151 34.79 -14.63 18.72
N ARG A 152 33.89 -14.36 19.66
CA ARG A 152 32.56 -13.79 19.38
C ARG A 152 32.28 -12.56 20.20
N TYR A 153 31.82 -11.50 19.56
CA TYR A 153 31.10 -10.43 20.23
C TYR A 153 29.62 -10.81 20.28
N VAL A 154 29.04 -10.81 21.47
CA VAL A 154 27.64 -11.16 21.75
C VAL A 154 26.99 -9.97 22.45
N CYS A 155 26.16 -9.22 21.72
CA CYS A 155 25.56 -7.99 22.19
C CYS A 155 24.03 -8.13 22.29
N VAL A 156 23.48 -7.90 23.47
CA VAL A 156 22.05 -7.82 23.73
C VAL A 156 21.62 -6.37 23.61
N THR A 157 20.72 -6.07 22.67
CA THR A 157 20.36 -4.71 22.24
C THR A 157 18.89 -4.62 21.83
N LEU A 158 18.30 -3.42 21.82
CA LEU A 158 17.01 -3.16 21.15
C LEU A 158 17.15 -3.00 19.64
N ALA A 159 18.39 -3.00 19.13
CA ALA A 159 18.74 -2.86 17.72
C ALA A 159 18.12 -1.62 17.07
N GLN A 160 18.12 -0.48 17.75
CA GLN A 160 17.68 0.78 17.14
C GLN A 160 18.47 1.06 15.86
N GLU A 161 17.82 1.67 14.86
CA GLU A 161 18.32 1.73 13.48
C GLU A 161 19.77 2.23 13.37
N SER A 162 20.12 3.33 14.05
CA SER A 162 21.48 3.86 14.06
C SER A 162 22.49 2.92 14.74
N VAL A 163 22.10 2.32 15.86
CA VAL A 163 22.93 1.43 16.68
C VAL A 163 23.27 0.15 15.92
N ILE A 164 22.25 -0.54 15.40
CA ILE A 164 22.45 -1.81 14.72
C ILE A 164 23.14 -1.63 13.38
N LYS A 165 22.84 -0.56 12.64
CA LYS A 165 23.54 -0.22 11.41
C LYS A 165 25.03 -0.01 11.67
N LEU A 166 25.39 0.79 12.68
CA LEU A 166 26.78 1.06 13.04
C LEU A 166 27.54 -0.24 13.34
N ALA A 167 26.97 -1.11 14.17
CA ALA A 167 27.65 -2.36 14.55
C ALA A 167 27.75 -3.36 13.39
N VAL A 168 26.67 -3.56 12.63
CA VAL A 168 26.67 -4.49 11.49
C VAL A 168 27.66 -4.03 10.43
N GLU A 169 27.63 -2.75 10.04
CA GLU A 169 28.55 -2.21 9.04
C GLU A 169 30.01 -2.33 9.51
N HIS A 170 30.29 -2.02 10.78
CA HIS A 170 31.63 -2.16 11.36
C HIS A 170 32.17 -3.59 11.22
N PHE A 171 31.43 -4.59 11.69
CA PHE A 171 31.92 -5.98 11.66
C PHE A 171 31.93 -6.59 10.26
N VAL A 172 31.01 -6.21 9.38
CA VAL A 172 31.00 -6.63 7.98
C VAL A 172 32.22 -6.09 7.23
N GLN A 173 32.60 -4.82 7.47
CA GLN A 173 33.83 -4.23 6.90
C GLN A 173 35.09 -4.96 7.35
N LEU A 174 35.10 -5.49 8.59
CA LEU A 174 36.18 -6.34 9.10
C LEU A 174 36.13 -7.78 8.57
N GLY A 175 35.12 -8.14 7.78
CA GLY A 175 34.96 -9.48 7.20
C GLY A 175 34.44 -10.55 8.16
N TRP A 176 33.75 -10.14 9.24
CA TRP A 176 33.20 -11.06 10.24
C TRP A 176 31.85 -11.65 9.80
N ALA A 177 31.49 -12.80 10.36
CA ALA A 177 30.11 -13.29 10.29
C ALA A 177 29.24 -12.53 11.28
N VAL A 178 28.07 -12.06 10.81
CA VAL A 178 27.07 -11.37 11.60
C VAL A 178 25.78 -12.18 11.62
N ARG A 179 25.29 -12.48 12.83
CA ARG A 179 24.02 -13.17 13.04
C ARG A 179 23.22 -12.44 14.10
N LEU A 180 21.95 -12.14 13.82
CA LEU A 180 21.02 -11.60 14.82
C LEU A 180 20.00 -12.67 15.24
N HIS A 181 19.69 -12.70 16.54
CA HIS A 181 18.55 -13.42 17.10
C HIS A 181 17.51 -12.41 17.51
N CYS A 182 16.30 -12.46 16.96
CA CYS A 182 15.15 -11.72 17.46
C CYS A 182 14.47 -12.56 18.54
N LEU A 183 14.63 -12.19 19.80
CA LEU A 183 13.99 -12.91 20.91
C LEU A 183 12.50 -12.60 20.91
N GLN A 184 11.67 -13.64 20.96
CA GLN A 184 10.23 -13.47 21.05
C GLN A 184 9.85 -13.15 22.50
N GLU A 185 9.00 -12.14 22.70
CA GLU A 185 8.37 -11.95 24.00
C GLU A 185 7.38 -13.09 24.24
N GLU A 186 7.56 -13.85 25.32
CA GLU A 186 6.50 -14.72 25.81
C GLU A 186 5.25 -13.88 26.09
N SER A 187 4.08 -14.44 25.77
CA SER A 187 2.76 -13.85 25.98
C SER A 187 2.42 -13.74 27.48
N GLY A 188 3.17 -12.93 28.21
CA GLY A 188 3.02 -12.65 29.64
C GLY A 188 2.25 -11.34 29.90
N LYS A 189 1.62 -11.27 31.07
CA LYS A 189 0.79 -10.15 31.56
C LYS A 189 1.61 -8.94 32.07
N GLU A 190 2.75 -8.62 31.47
CA GLU A 190 3.54 -7.46 31.91
C GLU A 190 3.13 -6.22 31.11
N GLU A 191 2.37 -5.33 31.77
CA GLU A 191 1.92 -4.04 31.21
C GLU A 191 3.06 -3.03 30.97
N ASP A 192 4.29 -3.34 31.43
CA ASP A 192 5.43 -2.41 31.49
C ASP A 192 6.63 -2.77 30.58
N SER A 193 6.54 -3.77 29.69
CA SER A 193 7.67 -4.09 28.77
C SER A 193 7.86 -3.03 27.67
N PHE A 194 9.09 -2.83 27.21
CA PHE A 194 9.39 -2.00 26.04
C PHE A 194 8.62 -2.48 24.80
N ALA A 195 8.25 -1.58 23.89
CA ALA A 195 7.49 -1.96 22.68
C ALA A 195 8.34 -2.68 21.62
N LEU A 196 9.67 -2.61 21.75
CA LEU A 196 10.63 -3.15 20.80
C LEU A 196 11.09 -4.53 21.27
N PRO A 197 11.26 -5.50 20.35
CA PRO A 197 11.82 -6.79 20.69
C PRO A 197 13.30 -6.67 21.04
N VAL A 198 13.78 -7.58 21.89
CA VAL A 198 15.20 -7.70 22.22
C VAL A 198 15.89 -8.52 21.15
N PHE A 199 17.06 -8.05 20.72
CA PHE A 199 17.93 -8.76 19.79
C PHE A 199 19.23 -9.17 20.46
N VAL A 200 19.79 -10.30 20.00
CA VAL A 200 21.17 -10.70 20.31
C VAL A 200 21.98 -10.69 19.01
N LEU A 201 22.83 -9.68 18.86
CA LEU A 201 23.81 -9.56 17.79
C LEU A 201 25.02 -10.43 18.12
N VAL A 202 25.37 -11.33 17.21
CA VAL A 202 26.53 -12.22 17.32
C VAL A 202 27.45 -11.98 16.14
N CYS A 203 28.63 -11.44 16.43
CA CYS A 203 29.67 -11.19 15.43
C CYS A 203 30.84 -12.14 15.67
N THR A 204 31.21 -12.97 14.68
CA THR A 204 32.27 -13.97 14.81
C THR A 204 33.51 -13.56 14.00
N LYS A 205 34.65 -13.46 14.69
CA LYS A 205 35.94 -13.08 14.10
C LYS A 205 36.53 -14.21 13.27
N PHE A 206 36.81 -13.97 11.99
CA PHE A 206 37.56 -14.91 11.17
C PHE A 206 39.03 -14.52 11.03
N ARG A 207 39.85 -15.49 10.64
CA ARG A 207 41.28 -15.27 10.38
C ARG A 207 41.50 -14.39 9.16
N GLN A 208 40.65 -14.54 8.14
CA GLN A 208 40.68 -13.79 6.90
C GLN A 208 39.25 -13.35 6.56
N PRO A 209 39.08 -12.19 5.91
CA PRO A 209 37.77 -11.76 5.42
C PRO A 209 37.20 -12.80 4.46
N MET A 210 35.91 -13.14 4.62
CA MET A 210 35.23 -14.00 3.67
C MET A 210 34.94 -13.24 2.37
N PRO A 211 34.98 -13.88 1.19
CA PRO A 211 34.68 -13.23 -0.10
C PRO A 211 33.26 -12.64 -0.16
N THR A 212 32.34 -13.26 0.56
CA THR A 212 30.95 -12.82 0.70
C THR A 212 30.59 -12.69 2.17
N PRO A 213 29.90 -11.62 2.59
CA PRO A 213 29.52 -11.44 3.98
C PRO A 213 28.57 -12.58 4.44
N ILE A 214 28.72 -12.96 5.70
CA ILE A 214 27.81 -13.90 6.37
C ILE A 214 26.83 -13.07 7.18
N LEU A 215 25.59 -12.97 6.70
CA LEU A 215 24.50 -12.19 7.32
C LEU A 215 23.31 -13.10 7.57
N GLU A 216 22.92 -13.27 8.83
CA GLU A 216 21.86 -14.22 9.20
C GLU A 216 20.90 -13.63 10.22
N MET A 217 19.62 -13.96 10.08
CA MET A 217 18.57 -13.65 11.05
C MET A 217 17.97 -14.95 11.59
N CYS A 218 17.80 -15.03 12.91
CA CYS A 218 17.17 -16.13 13.63
C CYS A 218 15.95 -15.59 14.38
N LEU A 219 14.81 -16.29 14.28
CA LEU A 219 13.60 -15.97 15.04
C LEU A 219 13.51 -16.87 16.27
N GLY A 220 13.57 -16.28 17.45
CA GLY A 220 13.70 -17.02 18.71
C GLY A 220 15.09 -17.62 18.91
N GLU A 221 15.25 -18.36 20.00
CA GLU A 221 16.56 -18.89 20.44
C GLU A 221 17.06 -20.05 19.54
N ASP A 222 16.12 -20.91 19.12
CA ASP A 222 16.36 -22.10 18.29
C ASP A 222 15.93 -21.93 16.83
N GLY A 223 15.60 -20.71 16.42
CA GLY A 223 15.22 -20.40 15.05
C GLY A 223 16.29 -20.81 14.04
N ALA A 224 15.86 -21.47 12.96
CA ALA A 224 16.74 -21.76 11.83
C ALA A 224 17.27 -20.44 11.25
N PRO A 225 18.57 -20.32 10.96
CA PRO A 225 19.14 -19.10 10.41
C PRO A 225 18.66 -18.88 8.96
N THR A 226 18.06 -17.72 8.71
CA THR A 226 17.74 -17.23 7.38
C THR A 226 18.92 -16.42 6.87
N ARG A 227 19.50 -16.84 5.74
CA ARG A 227 20.65 -16.18 5.11
C ARG A 227 20.20 -14.98 4.29
N LEU A 228 20.88 -13.85 4.48
CA LEU A 228 20.65 -12.60 3.74
C LEU A 228 21.90 -12.24 2.94
N THR A 229 21.71 -11.49 1.85
CA THR A 229 22.78 -11.20 0.89
C THR A 229 23.40 -9.82 1.12
N GLN A 230 22.61 -8.87 1.61
CA GLN A 230 23.04 -7.49 1.82
C GLN A 230 22.75 -7.00 3.25
N VAL A 231 23.55 -6.04 3.71
CA VAL A 231 23.35 -5.38 5.01
C VAL A 231 21.98 -4.67 5.05
N THR A 232 21.56 -4.06 3.95
CA THR A 232 20.25 -3.40 3.79
C THR A 232 19.09 -4.36 4.03
N GLU A 233 19.16 -5.60 3.53
CA GLU A 233 18.15 -6.64 3.77
C GLU A 233 18.08 -7.03 5.25
N LEU A 234 19.24 -7.20 5.91
CA LEU A 234 19.31 -7.52 7.35
C LEU A 234 18.70 -6.39 8.19
N LEU A 235 19.04 -5.14 7.88
CA LEU A 235 18.48 -3.96 8.55
C LEU A 235 16.97 -3.81 8.29
N SER A 236 16.49 -4.11 7.07
CA SER A 236 15.04 -4.14 6.79
C SER A 236 14.32 -5.18 7.63
N ALA A 237 14.88 -6.40 7.72
CA ALA A 237 14.30 -7.45 8.54
C ALA A 237 14.20 -7.05 10.02
N VAL A 238 15.24 -6.42 10.59
CA VAL A 238 15.20 -5.87 11.95
C VAL A 238 14.06 -4.86 12.10
N ARG A 239 13.97 -3.90 11.17
CA ARG A 239 12.95 -2.86 11.17
C ARG A 239 11.53 -3.44 11.08
N GLU A 240 11.33 -4.44 10.24
CA GLU A 240 10.07 -5.16 10.06
C GLU A 240 9.63 -5.87 11.36
N HIS A 241 10.55 -6.57 12.04
CA HIS A 241 10.26 -7.21 13.32
C HIS A 241 9.96 -6.20 14.43
N GLN A 242 10.67 -5.07 14.47
CA GLN A 242 10.38 -3.97 15.40
C GLN A 242 9.00 -3.38 15.13
N ALA A 243 8.69 -3.04 13.87
CA ALA A 243 7.40 -2.49 13.47
C ALA A 243 6.25 -3.46 13.80
N TYR A 244 6.45 -4.75 13.56
CA TYR A 244 5.47 -5.79 13.88
C TYR A 244 5.21 -5.91 15.38
N SER A 245 6.26 -5.87 16.22
CA SER A 245 6.10 -5.87 17.68
C SER A 245 5.37 -4.63 18.21
N VAL A 246 5.70 -3.45 17.67
CA VAL A 246 5.00 -2.20 17.98
C VAL A 246 3.52 -2.27 17.59
N LEU A 247 3.22 -2.81 16.41
CA LEU A 247 1.84 -3.05 15.94
C LEU A 247 1.09 -3.96 16.92
N LYS A 248 1.67 -5.12 17.29
CA LYS A 248 1.06 -6.06 18.25
C LYS A 248 0.79 -5.41 19.60
N LYS A 249 1.74 -4.63 20.13
CA LYS A 249 1.56 -3.92 21.40
C LYS A 249 0.42 -2.91 21.29
N ARG A 250 0.38 -2.11 20.23
CA ARG A 250 -0.68 -1.12 19.99
C ARG A 250 -2.05 -1.79 19.90
N LEU A 251 -2.14 -2.95 19.23
CA LEU A 251 -3.37 -3.76 19.13
C LEU A 251 -3.83 -4.31 20.49
N ARG A 252 -2.93 -4.54 21.44
CA ARG A 252 -3.25 -5.02 22.81
C ARG A 252 -3.68 -3.89 23.74
N THR A 253 -3.02 -2.74 23.66
CA THR A 253 -3.31 -1.57 24.52
C THR A 253 -4.54 -0.77 24.09
N GLY A 254 -5.14 -1.15 22.95
CA GLY A 254 -6.31 -0.50 22.36
C GLY A 254 -5.94 0.42 21.21
N THR A 255 -6.79 0.43 20.20
CA THR A 255 -6.65 1.29 19.01
C THR A 255 -7.87 2.20 18.88
N ASP A 256 -7.67 3.39 18.32
CA ASP A 256 -8.79 4.25 17.94
C ASP A 256 -9.52 3.64 16.72
N ALA A 257 -10.83 3.84 16.65
CA ALA A 257 -11.65 3.43 15.49
C ALA A 257 -11.24 4.17 14.20
N SER A 258 -10.55 5.31 14.30
CA SER A 258 -9.98 6.02 13.16
C SER A 258 -8.64 5.43 12.65
N SER A 259 -8.03 4.52 13.40
CA SER A 259 -6.73 3.97 13.05
C SER A 259 -6.82 3.03 11.84
N ASN A 260 -6.05 3.33 10.79
CA ASN A 260 -5.90 2.48 9.61
C ASN A 260 -4.66 1.60 9.78
N LEU A 261 -4.72 0.62 10.69
CA LEU A 261 -3.62 -0.32 10.89
C LEU A 261 -3.68 -1.40 9.82
N SER A 262 -2.57 -1.58 9.10
CA SER A 262 -2.46 -2.58 8.04
C SER A 262 -1.14 -3.34 8.11
N LEU A 263 -1.18 -4.60 7.70
CA LEU A 263 -0.09 -5.56 7.64
C LEU A 263 -0.12 -6.22 6.27
N THR A 264 1.04 -6.36 5.63
CA THR A 264 1.16 -7.17 4.41
C THR A 264 1.88 -8.47 4.73
N LEU A 265 1.23 -9.58 4.40
CA LEU A 265 1.79 -10.92 4.49
C LEU A 265 2.36 -11.30 3.13
N CYS A 266 3.64 -11.65 3.10
CA CYS A 266 4.32 -12.10 1.88
C CYS A 266 4.28 -13.62 1.76
N HIS A 267 4.24 -14.11 0.52
CA HIS A 267 4.33 -15.53 0.24
C HIS A 267 5.75 -16.04 0.58
N THR A 268 5.83 -17.11 1.37
CA THR A 268 7.09 -17.58 1.99
C THR A 268 8.18 -17.95 0.98
N LYS A 269 7.82 -18.43 -0.22
CA LYS A 269 8.80 -18.84 -1.24
C LYS A 269 9.21 -17.72 -2.19
N THR A 270 8.29 -16.81 -2.51
CA THR A 270 8.51 -15.79 -3.54
C THR A 270 8.84 -14.42 -2.96
N GLY A 271 8.55 -14.18 -1.68
CA GLY A 271 8.69 -12.87 -1.03
C GLY A 271 7.67 -11.83 -1.49
N LEU A 272 6.83 -12.15 -2.47
CA LEU A 272 5.84 -11.22 -3.02
C LEU A 272 4.64 -11.06 -2.06
N PRO A 273 4.03 -9.87 -1.99
CA PRO A 273 2.79 -9.65 -1.25
C PRO A 273 1.72 -10.68 -1.63
N ARG A 274 1.11 -11.28 -0.62
CA ARG A 274 0.06 -12.29 -0.78
C ARG A 274 -1.24 -11.88 -0.12
N TYR A 275 -1.20 -11.27 1.05
CA TYR A 275 -2.39 -10.73 1.69
C TYR A 275 -2.10 -9.35 2.26
N THR A 276 -3.09 -8.47 2.25
CA THR A 276 -3.10 -7.26 3.08
C THR A 276 -4.21 -7.37 4.10
N LEU A 277 -3.84 -7.32 5.37
CA LEU A 277 -4.70 -7.42 6.54
C LEU A 277 -4.88 -6.03 7.12
N THR A 278 -6.10 -5.51 7.07
CA THR A 278 -6.45 -4.21 7.66
C THR A 278 -7.30 -4.44 8.90
N VAL A 279 -6.83 -3.95 10.05
CA VAL A 279 -7.50 -4.13 11.34
C VAL A 279 -8.46 -2.96 11.59
N GLN A 280 -9.70 -3.28 11.90
CA GLN A 280 -10.73 -2.31 12.26
C GLN A 280 -11.35 -2.68 13.61
N ASP A 281 -11.07 -1.88 14.63
CA ASP A 281 -11.70 -2.01 15.94
C ASP A 281 -12.98 -1.19 16.02
N CYS A 282 -13.96 -1.70 16.78
CA CYS A 282 -15.17 -0.94 17.06
C CYS A 282 -14.88 0.19 18.06
N PRO A 283 -15.62 1.31 17.98
CA PRO A 283 -15.46 2.41 18.93
C PRO A 283 -15.63 1.98 20.40
N PRO A 284 -14.97 2.66 21.35
CA PRO A 284 -15.24 2.48 22.78
C PRO A 284 -16.74 2.68 23.09
N GLY A 285 -17.33 1.76 23.85
CA GLY A 285 -18.76 1.82 24.23
C GLY A 285 -19.76 1.21 23.23
N ALA A 286 -19.30 0.72 22.06
CA ALA A 286 -20.17 0.00 21.13
C ALA A 286 -20.77 -1.27 21.77
N LYS A 287 -22.08 -1.49 21.58
CA LYS A 287 -22.81 -2.65 22.11
C LYS A 287 -22.65 -3.85 21.18
N VAL A 288 -21.50 -4.52 21.29
CA VAL A 288 -21.19 -5.75 20.53
C VAL A 288 -21.57 -7.00 21.35
N PRO A 289 -22.16 -8.04 20.74
CA PRO A 289 -22.41 -9.32 21.42
C PRO A 289 -21.13 -9.90 22.02
N ARG A 290 -21.20 -10.50 23.21
CA ARG A 290 -20.03 -11.07 23.90
C ARG A 290 -19.32 -12.16 23.08
N SER A 291 -20.05 -12.89 22.25
CA SER A 291 -19.52 -13.90 21.32
C SER A 291 -18.74 -13.29 20.15
N ASN A 292 -18.98 -12.02 19.80
CA ASN A 292 -18.46 -11.40 18.59
C ASN A 292 -17.18 -10.60 18.89
N GLN A 293 -16.17 -11.27 19.43
CA GLN A 293 -14.90 -10.62 19.78
C GLN A 293 -14.01 -10.38 18.57
N PHE A 294 -13.94 -11.34 17.65
CA PHE A 294 -12.97 -11.31 16.57
C PHE A 294 -13.53 -12.03 15.35
N ALA A 295 -13.33 -11.45 14.17
CA ALA A 295 -13.68 -12.05 12.89
C ALA A 295 -12.71 -11.62 11.80
N ILE A 296 -12.59 -12.46 10.79
CA ILE A 296 -11.83 -12.18 9.57
C ILE A 296 -12.85 -12.00 8.45
N PHE A 297 -12.71 -10.93 7.67
CA PHE A 297 -13.49 -10.70 6.46
C PHE A 297 -12.59 -10.86 5.23
N ILE A 298 -12.86 -11.87 4.40
CA ILE A 298 -12.16 -12.07 3.13
C ILE A 298 -12.86 -11.24 2.06
N VAL A 299 -12.14 -10.29 1.48
CA VAL A 299 -12.62 -9.50 0.34
C VAL A 299 -12.67 -10.41 -0.90
N PRO A 300 -13.82 -10.54 -1.58
CA PRO A 300 -13.91 -11.32 -2.81
C PRO A 300 -12.95 -10.79 -3.88
N GLN A 301 -12.32 -11.70 -4.63
CA GLN A 301 -11.49 -11.36 -5.77
C GLN A 301 -12.33 -10.63 -6.83
N GLY A 302 -11.80 -9.50 -7.30
CA GLY A 302 -12.49 -8.61 -8.23
C GLY A 302 -13.26 -7.48 -7.54
N SER A 303 -13.44 -7.51 -6.22
CA SER A 303 -14.15 -6.46 -5.48
C SER A 303 -13.24 -5.53 -4.70
N GLU A 304 -11.92 -5.72 -4.69
CA GLU A 304 -10.96 -5.03 -3.83
C GLU A 304 -10.93 -3.50 -4.04
N THR A 305 -11.31 -3.03 -5.23
CA THR A 305 -11.41 -1.60 -5.55
C THR A 305 -12.71 -0.97 -5.07
N ALA A 306 -13.73 -1.76 -4.74
CA ALA A 306 -15.02 -1.26 -4.27
C ALA A 306 -14.84 -0.45 -2.98
N TRP A 307 -15.55 0.68 -2.91
CA TRP A 307 -15.42 1.66 -1.83
C TRP A 307 -15.51 1.06 -0.42
N LEU A 308 -16.37 0.03 -0.26
CA LEU A 308 -16.59 -0.69 1.00
C LEU A 308 -15.31 -1.35 1.55
N TYR A 309 -14.38 -1.74 0.69
CA TYR A 309 -13.15 -2.43 1.06
C TYR A 309 -11.91 -1.54 0.92
N SER A 310 -11.88 -0.68 -0.10
CA SER A 310 -10.72 0.15 -0.44
C SER A 310 -10.61 1.43 0.39
N SER A 311 -11.72 2.00 0.86
CA SER A 311 -11.73 3.26 1.61
C SER A 311 -11.78 3.08 3.12
N SER A 312 -11.21 4.04 3.87
CA SER A 312 -11.27 4.06 5.34
C SER A 312 -12.71 4.15 5.87
N GLU A 313 -13.56 4.93 5.21
CA GLU A 313 -14.99 5.06 5.58
C GLU A 313 -15.75 3.77 5.28
N GLY A 314 -15.54 3.18 4.10
CA GLY A 314 -16.16 1.91 3.72
C GLY A 314 -15.79 0.77 4.64
N ARG A 315 -14.51 0.64 5.01
CA ARG A 315 -14.07 -0.38 5.98
C ARG A 315 -14.70 -0.19 7.36
N ARG A 316 -14.90 1.06 7.80
CA ARG A 316 -15.62 1.37 9.05
C ARG A 316 -17.09 0.98 8.95
N GLN A 317 -17.75 1.27 7.84
CA GLN A 317 -19.12 0.85 7.59
C GLN A 317 -19.25 -0.68 7.58
N LEU A 318 -18.33 -1.37 6.91
CA LEU A 318 -18.28 -2.84 6.89
C LEU A 318 -18.11 -3.42 8.30
N ALA A 319 -17.18 -2.89 9.09
CA ALA A 319 -16.97 -3.34 10.47
C ALA A 319 -18.19 -3.10 11.37
N ALA A 320 -18.86 -1.95 11.22
CA ALA A 320 -20.09 -1.65 11.94
C ALA A 320 -21.21 -2.64 11.56
N SER A 321 -21.36 -2.97 10.28
CA SER A 321 -22.33 -3.96 9.80
C SER A 321 -22.01 -5.38 10.26
N ALA A 322 -20.74 -5.78 10.27
CA ALA A 322 -20.31 -7.10 10.74
C ALA A 322 -20.54 -7.28 12.25
N ASN A 323 -20.49 -6.18 13.02
CA ASN A 323 -20.78 -6.15 14.45
C ASN A 323 -19.88 -7.09 15.28
N PHE A 324 -18.57 -6.97 15.07
CA PHE A 324 -17.52 -7.60 15.88
C PHE A 324 -16.68 -6.55 16.59
N ARG A 325 -16.08 -6.91 17.74
CA ARG A 325 -15.22 -6.02 18.52
C ARG A 325 -13.97 -5.64 17.73
N ARG A 326 -13.39 -6.61 17.02
CA ARG A 326 -12.32 -6.44 16.02
C ARG A 326 -12.67 -7.20 14.74
N LEU A 327 -12.56 -6.52 13.61
CA LEU A 327 -12.67 -7.12 12.27
C LEU A 327 -11.34 -6.97 11.54
N VAL A 328 -10.79 -8.05 11.00
CA VAL A 328 -9.63 -8.01 10.11
C VAL A 328 -10.10 -8.19 8.68
N ILE A 329 -9.95 -7.16 7.85
CA ILE A 329 -10.34 -7.17 6.45
C ILE A 329 -9.12 -7.60 5.62
N VAL A 330 -9.26 -8.70 4.90
CA VAL A 330 -8.19 -9.36 4.16
C VAL A 330 -8.41 -9.18 2.67
N ALA A 331 -7.51 -8.44 2.03
CA ALA A 331 -7.43 -8.36 0.58
C ALA A 331 -6.39 -9.35 0.05
N MET A 332 -6.76 -10.07 -1.01
CA MET A 332 -5.88 -10.98 -1.75
C MET A 332 -5.16 -10.21 -2.86
N HIS A 333 -3.85 -10.43 -3.01
CA HIS A 333 -3.05 -9.74 -4.03
C HIS A 333 -3.19 -10.41 -5.39
N ARG A 334 -2.98 -9.62 -6.46
CA ARG A 334 -2.82 -10.14 -7.82
C ARG A 334 -1.52 -10.96 -7.92
N ASN A 335 -1.40 -11.77 -8.96
CA ASN A 335 -0.21 -12.61 -9.24
C ASN A 335 -0.01 -13.74 -8.21
N GLN A 336 -1.09 -14.12 -7.52
CA GLN A 336 -1.10 -15.15 -6.48
C GLN A 336 -2.24 -16.12 -6.78
N GLU A 337 -2.02 -17.39 -6.47
CA GLU A 337 -3.06 -18.41 -6.60
C GLU A 337 -3.73 -18.68 -5.25
N TYR A 338 -5.06 -18.76 -5.29
CA TYR A 338 -5.92 -19.10 -4.16
C TYR A 338 -6.92 -20.17 -4.61
N THR A 339 -6.83 -21.35 -4.02
CA THR A 339 -7.61 -22.52 -4.45
C THR A 339 -9.08 -22.40 -4.08
N ASP A 340 -9.37 -22.23 -2.79
CA ASP A 340 -10.72 -22.11 -2.26
C ASP A 340 -10.68 -21.46 -0.86
N MET A 341 -11.88 -21.19 -0.32
CA MET A 341 -12.04 -20.55 0.98
C MET A 341 -11.40 -21.38 2.12
N GLN A 342 -11.39 -22.72 2.03
CA GLN A 342 -10.82 -23.57 3.08
C GLN A 342 -9.29 -23.50 3.10
N ALA A 343 -8.66 -23.49 1.93
CA ALA A 343 -7.21 -23.30 1.80
C ALA A 343 -6.77 -21.94 2.35
N VAL A 344 -7.48 -20.86 2.00
CA VAL A 344 -7.21 -19.51 2.50
C VAL A 344 -7.39 -19.43 4.02
N GLN A 345 -8.45 -20.03 4.57
CA GLN A 345 -8.66 -20.11 6.02
C GLN A 345 -7.52 -20.86 6.72
N SER A 346 -7.12 -22.01 6.21
CA SER A 346 -6.03 -22.81 6.78
C SER A 346 -4.70 -22.08 6.77
N GLU A 347 -4.41 -21.32 5.70
CA GLU A 347 -3.19 -20.54 5.55
C GLU A 347 -3.15 -19.34 6.52
N LEU A 348 -4.26 -18.61 6.62
CA LEU A 348 -4.33 -17.37 7.42
C LEU A 348 -4.51 -17.62 8.91
N SER A 349 -5.16 -18.71 9.32
CA SER A 349 -5.49 -19.00 10.72
C SER A 349 -4.33 -18.81 11.70
N PRO A 350 -3.13 -19.38 11.50
CA PRO A 350 -2.02 -19.17 12.44
C PRO A 350 -1.56 -17.71 12.51
N MET A 351 -1.67 -16.94 11.41
CA MET A 351 -1.15 -15.57 11.32
C MET A 351 -2.11 -14.54 11.91
N VAL A 352 -3.42 -14.71 11.70
CA VAL A 352 -4.43 -13.76 12.19
C VAL A 352 -4.62 -13.83 13.70
N MET A 353 -4.27 -14.95 14.34
CA MET A 353 -4.38 -15.09 15.79
C MET A 353 -3.44 -14.15 16.55
N ASP A 354 -2.33 -13.75 15.96
CA ASP A 354 -1.45 -12.71 16.54
C ASP A 354 -2.13 -11.33 16.61
N LEU A 355 -3.23 -11.14 15.87
CA LEU A 355 -4.04 -9.93 15.85
C LEU A 355 -5.30 -10.02 16.74
N ALA A 356 -5.52 -11.15 17.41
CA ALA A 356 -6.69 -11.35 18.26
C ALA A 356 -6.70 -10.35 19.44
N PRO A 357 -7.89 -9.86 19.86
CA PRO A 357 -8.00 -8.99 21.02
C PRO A 357 -7.63 -9.73 22.32
N PRO A 358 -7.07 -9.02 23.32
CA PRO A 358 -6.73 -9.63 24.61
C PRO A 358 -7.99 -10.13 25.34
N GLY A 359 -7.86 -11.25 26.06
CA GLY A 359 -8.96 -11.84 26.83
C GLY A 359 -9.94 -12.70 26.01
N MET A 360 -9.64 -12.96 24.73
CA MET A 360 -10.39 -13.92 23.93
C MET A 360 -10.27 -15.34 24.53
N PRO A 361 -11.40 -16.09 24.69
CA PRO A 361 -11.35 -17.46 25.17
C PRO A 361 -10.53 -18.36 24.23
N ALA A 362 -9.66 -19.20 24.78
CA ALA A 362 -8.75 -20.05 24.02
C ALA A 362 -9.45 -21.01 23.02
N ASN A 363 -10.70 -21.39 23.29
CA ASN A 363 -11.48 -22.32 22.47
C ASN A 363 -12.49 -21.63 21.54
N GLN A 364 -12.46 -20.29 21.46
CA GLN A 364 -13.38 -19.57 20.58
C GLN A 364 -12.92 -19.67 19.13
N GLN A 365 -13.75 -20.28 18.28
CA GLN A 365 -13.52 -20.29 16.83
C GLN A 365 -13.67 -18.88 16.27
N VAL A 366 -12.74 -18.50 15.39
CA VAL A 366 -12.78 -17.22 14.70
C VAL A 366 -13.51 -17.40 13.37
N PRO A 367 -14.66 -16.74 13.16
CA PRO A 367 -15.39 -16.84 11.90
C PRO A 367 -14.65 -16.10 10.79
N PHE A 368 -14.63 -16.74 9.61
CA PHE A 368 -14.27 -16.11 8.35
C PHE A 368 -15.54 -15.76 7.59
N LEU A 369 -15.67 -14.49 7.23
CA LEU A 369 -16.82 -13.90 6.57
C LEU A 369 -16.42 -13.53 5.14
N SER A 370 -17.36 -13.60 4.21
CA SER A 370 -17.22 -13.01 2.87
C SER A 370 -18.60 -12.79 2.26
N VAL A 371 -18.72 -11.86 1.31
CA VAL A 371 -19.95 -11.69 0.53
C VAL A 371 -20.10 -12.87 -0.42
N GLY A 372 -21.26 -13.51 -0.45
CA GLY A 372 -21.50 -14.72 -1.26
C GLY A 372 -20.95 -16.02 -0.66
N GLY A 373 -20.01 -15.93 0.29
CA GLY A 373 -19.41 -17.10 0.97
C GLY A 373 -18.34 -17.84 0.16
N ASP A 374 -17.91 -17.27 -0.98
CA ASP A 374 -16.82 -17.77 -1.80
C ASP A 374 -15.67 -16.75 -1.87
N LEU A 375 -14.64 -17.03 -2.67
CA LEU A 375 -13.49 -16.14 -2.85
C LEU A 375 -13.72 -15.07 -3.93
N GLY A 376 -14.93 -14.92 -4.47
CA GLY A 376 -15.15 -14.16 -5.68
C GLY A 376 -14.58 -14.84 -6.93
N TRP A 377 -14.52 -14.10 -8.03
CA TRP A 377 -13.98 -14.60 -9.28
C TRP A 377 -13.23 -13.50 -10.03
N ARG A 378 -11.94 -13.74 -10.27
CA ARG A 378 -11.07 -12.97 -11.14
C ARG A 378 -10.35 -13.96 -12.07
N GLU A 379 -10.37 -13.68 -13.36
CA GLU A 379 -9.61 -14.40 -14.38
C GLU A 379 -8.69 -13.42 -15.08
N GLU A 380 -7.38 -13.64 -14.99
CA GLU A 380 -6.43 -12.90 -15.80
C GLU A 380 -6.52 -13.38 -17.25
N VAL A 381 -6.77 -12.44 -18.16
CA VAL A 381 -6.93 -12.69 -19.60
C VAL A 381 -5.64 -12.39 -20.34
N SER A 382 -4.96 -11.31 -19.94
CA SER A 382 -3.71 -10.88 -20.55
C SER A 382 -2.88 -10.06 -19.57
N ARG A 383 -1.57 -10.02 -19.80
CA ARG A 383 -0.60 -9.25 -19.02
C ARG A 383 0.50 -8.76 -19.94
N GLY A 384 1.00 -7.57 -19.66
CA GLY A 384 2.13 -7.01 -20.39
C GLY A 384 2.79 -5.89 -19.62
N VAL A 385 3.73 -5.22 -20.30
CA VAL A 385 4.45 -4.07 -19.79
C VAL A 385 4.42 -2.98 -20.85
N SER A 386 4.09 -1.76 -20.44
CA SER A 386 4.24 -0.54 -21.23
C SER A 386 5.44 0.25 -20.72
N GLU A 387 6.20 0.85 -21.63
CA GLU A 387 7.28 1.78 -21.27
C GLU A 387 6.73 3.03 -20.55
N LEU A 388 5.49 3.43 -20.84
CA LEU A 388 4.85 4.63 -20.28
C LEU A 388 3.94 4.34 -19.09
N SER A 389 3.36 3.15 -18.99
CA SER A 389 2.39 2.79 -17.94
C SER A 389 2.90 1.74 -16.95
N GLY A 390 4.04 1.11 -17.23
CA GLY A 390 4.57 0.00 -16.45
C GLY A 390 3.82 -1.30 -16.69
N GLU A 391 3.88 -2.23 -15.74
CA GLU A 391 3.17 -3.50 -15.83
C GLU A 391 1.65 -3.30 -15.76
N TYR A 392 0.92 -4.06 -16.57
CA TYR A 392 -0.54 -4.04 -16.61
C TYR A 392 -1.13 -5.45 -16.69
N CYS A 393 -2.38 -5.59 -16.27
CA CYS A 393 -3.17 -6.79 -16.49
C CYS A 393 -4.56 -6.44 -17.03
N VAL A 394 -5.05 -7.32 -17.91
CA VAL A 394 -6.44 -7.38 -18.35
C VAL A 394 -7.10 -8.54 -17.63
N GLU A 395 -8.16 -8.27 -16.87
CA GLU A 395 -8.83 -9.27 -16.05
C GLU A 395 -10.33 -9.27 -16.30
N ASN A 396 -10.95 -10.45 -16.32
CA ASN A 396 -12.40 -10.58 -16.20
C ASN A 396 -12.75 -10.73 -14.71
N VAL A 397 -13.80 -10.06 -14.28
CA VAL A 397 -14.33 -10.13 -12.91
C VAL A 397 -15.83 -10.28 -12.92
N LYS A 398 -16.39 -10.75 -11.81
CA LYS A 398 -17.83 -10.77 -11.59
C LYS A 398 -18.23 -9.57 -10.73
N GLY A 399 -19.13 -8.74 -11.25
CA GLY A 399 -19.69 -7.59 -10.53
C GLY A 399 -20.66 -8.00 -9.43
N GLU A 400 -21.00 -7.03 -8.56
CA GLU A 400 -22.00 -7.25 -7.48
C GLU A 400 -23.42 -7.48 -8.01
N ASP A 401 -23.71 -6.98 -9.22
CA ASP A 401 -24.92 -7.25 -10.00
C ASP A 401 -24.97 -8.67 -10.58
N GLY A 402 -23.86 -9.42 -10.48
CA GLY A 402 -23.71 -10.76 -11.02
C GLY A 402 -23.31 -10.82 -12.49
N GLU A 403 -23.16 -9.67 -13.14
CA GLU A 403 -22.70 -9.54 -14.52
C GLU A 403 -21.17 -9.69 -14.60
N LEU A 404 -20.65 -9.89 -15.82
CA LEU A 404 -19.23 -10.03 -16.06
C LEU A 404 -18.65 -8.73 -16.63
N TYR A 405 -17.50 -8.34 -16.13
CA TYR A 405 -16.79 -7.13 -16.55
C TYR A 405 -15.36 -7.48 -16.92
N ARG A 406 -14.84 -6.80 -17.94
CA ARG A 406 -13.42 -6.81 -18.29
C ARG A 406 -12.79 -5.52 -17.82
N ARG A 407 -11.64 -5.62 -17.16
CA ARG A 407 -10.90 -4.49 -16.59
C ARG A 407 -9.49 -4.41 -17.11
N LEU A 408 -9.01 -3.20 -17.33
CA LEU A 408 -7.60 -2.87 -17.48
C LEU A 408 -7.11 -2.28 -16.16
N VAL A 409 -6.01 -2.80 -15.62
CA VAL A 409 -5.41 -2.32 -14.38
C VAL A 409 -3.90 -2.18 -14.59
N PHE A 410 -3.37 -0.99 -14.25
CA PHE A 410 -1.92 -0.80 -14.14
C PHE A 410 -1.47 -1.23 -12.74
N LEU A 411 -0.47 -2.10 -12.67
CA LEU A 411 -0.03 -2.69 -11.39
C LEU A 411 0.76 -1.69 -10.53
N SER A 412 1.28 -0.63 -11.13
CA SER A 412 1.82 0.55 -10.44
C SER A 412 0.77 1.24 -9.56
N ASN A 413 -0.52 1.15 -9.91
CA ASN A 413 -1.65 1.62 -9.11
C ASN A 413 -2.80 0.60 -9.12
N ALA A 414 -2.55 -0.57 -8.53
CA ALA A 414 -3.47 -1.71 -8.53
C ALA A 414 -4.84 -1.44 -7.85
N ALA A 415 -4.98 -0.31 -7.15
CA ALA A 415 -6.23 0.12 -6.50
C ALA A 415 -7.18 0.86 -7.47
N LEU A 416 -6.70 1.27 -8.64
CA LEU A 416 -7.48 1.99 -9.63
C LEU A 416 -7.74 1.11 -10.86
N VAL A 417 -9.01 0.97 -11.22
CA VAL A 417 -9.42 0.36 -12.50
C VAL A 417 -9.29 1.44 -13.57
N GLN A 418 -8.42 1.21 -14.55
CA GLN A 418 -8.14 2.18 -15.60
C GLN A 418 -9.24 2.21 -16.66
N SER A 419 -9.78 1.05 -17.01
CA SER A 419 -10.93 0.95 -17.92
C SER A 419 -11.73 -0.29 -17.61
N GLU A 420 -13.04 -0.21 -17.80
CA GLU A 420 -13.96 -1.31 -17.57
C GLU A 420 -14.96 -1.42 -18.73
N SER A 421 -15.36 -2.64 -19.06
CA SER A 421 -16.39 -2.91 -20.07
C SER A 421 -17.23 -4.12 -19.69
N ARG A 422 -18.55 -4.00 -19.81
CA ARG A 422 -19.47 -5.12 -19.56
C ARG A 422 -19.31 -6.17 -20.66
N LEU A 423 -19.30 -7.43 -20.27
CA LEU A 423 -19.21 -8.58 -21.16
C LEU A 423 -20.58 -9.24 -21.32
N VAL A 424 -20.89 -9.64 -22.53
CA VAL A 424 -22.07 -10.43 -22.88
C VAL A 424 -21.68 -11.71 -23.61
N PRO A 425 -22.45 -12.80 -23.50
CA PRO A 425 -22.19 -14.03 -24.26
C PRO A 425 -22.21 -13.77 -25.77
N SER A 426 -21.17 -14.19 -26.47
CA SER A 426 -21.10 -14.12 -27.92
C SER A 426 -22.16 -15.04 -28.53
N GLY A 427 -23.17 -14.47 -29.18
CA GLY A 427 -24.26 -15.24 -29.77
C GLY A 427 -23.78 -16.18 -30.88
N THR A 428 -23.86 -17.49 -30.68
CA THR A 428 -23.96 -18.43 -31.81
C THR A 428 -25.26 -18.16 -32.55
N ALA A 429 -25.19 -18.05 -33.87
CA ALA A 429 -26.33 -17.90 -34.77
C ALA A 429 -27.54 -18.75 -34.34
N SER A 430 -28.72 -18.16 -34.56
CA SER A 430 -30.03 -18.74 -34.28
C SER A 430 -30.13 -20.23 -34.63
N SER A 431 -30.32 -21.07 -33.61
CA SER A 431 -30.98 -22.36 -33.81
C SER A 431 -32.21 -22.41 -32.91
N HIS A 432 -33.38 -22.33 -33.54
CA HIS A 432 -34.65 -22.63 -32.90
C HIS A 432 -34.60 -24.02 -32.25
N LYS A 433 -34.55 -24.08 -30.91
CA LYS A 433 -34.94 -25.28 -30.17
C LYS A 433 -36.05 -24.96 -29.17
N LYS A 434 -37.17 -25.64 -29.40
CA LYS A 434 -38.42 -25.62 -28.64
C LYS A 434 -38.16 -25.72 -27.14
N LYS A 435 -38.80 -24.82 -26.38
CA LYS A 435 -38.98 -24.88 -24.93
C LYS A 435 -39.60 -26.22 -24.53
N ASN A 436 -38.91 -26.98 -23.68
CA ASN A 436 -39.55 -27.96 -22.82
C ASN A 436 -39.20 -27.64 -21.37
N LYS A 437 -40.21 -27.26 -20.57
CA LYS A 437 -40.08 -26.85 -19.16
C LYS A 437 -39.87 -28.10 -18.29
N LYS A 438 -38.72 -28.19 -17.61
CA LYS A 438 -38.60 -28.92 -16.34
C LYS A 438 -37.87 -28.02 -15.33
N LYS A 439 -38.53 -27.76 -14.19
CA LYS A 439 -38.00 -27.02 -13.04
C LYS A 439 -36.87 -27.83 -12.40
N VAL A 440 -35.67 -27.27 -12.33
CA VAL A 440 -34.56 -27.71 -11.47
C VAL A 440 -34.12 -26.50 -10.63
N LYS A 441 -33.73 -26.75 -9.37
CA LYS A 441 -33.28 -25.78 -8.37
C LYS A 441 -32.09 -24.93 -8.86
N PRO A 442 -31.90 -23.70 -8.35
CA PRO A 442 -30.80 -22.83 -8.76
C PRO A 442 -29.50 -23.32 -8.13
N THR A 443 -28.69 -24.02 -8.92
CA THR A 443 -27.24 -24.10 -8.73
C THR A 443 -26.59 -23.01 -9.58
N ALA A 444 -25.56 -22.34 -9.05
CA ALA A 444 -24.82 -21.31 -9.77
C ALA A 444 -24.43 -21.82 -11.17
N ALA A 445 -24.79 -21.07 -12.21
CA ALA A 445 -24.45 -21.45 -13.58
C ALA A 445 -22.92 -21.44 -13.74
N PRO A 446 -22.33 -22.42 -14.45
CA PRO A 446 -20.90 -22.43 -14.72
C PRO A 446 -20.53 -21.18 -15.53
N THR A 447 -19.48 -20.47 -15.11
CA THR A 447 -18.97 -19.28 -15.79
C THR A 447 -18.55 -19.65 -17.22
N PRO A 448 -19.02 -18.94 -18.26
CA PRO A 448 -18.66 -19.24 -19.64
C PRO A 448 -17.15 -19.04 -19.87
N PRO A 449 -16.50 -19.86 -20.73
CA PRO A 449 -15.09 -19.67 -21.07
C PRO A 449 -14.89 -18.31 -21.73
N SER A 450 -13.78 -17.63 -21.39
CA SER A 450 -13.44 -16.26 -21.84
C SER A 450 -13.47 -16.07 -23.36
N THR A 451 -13.23 -17.12 -24.14
CA THR A 451 -13.32 -17.14 -25.61
C THR A 451 -14.74 -17.00 -26.18
N SER A 452 -15.76 -17.02 -25.32
CA SER A 452 -17.18 -16.91 -25.71
C SER A 452 -17.85 -15.62 -25.23
N LEU A 453 -17.06 -14.63 -24.80
CA LEU A 453 -17.52 -13.34 -24.31
C LEU A 453 -17.12 -12.21 -25.26
N SER A 454 -18.04 -11.25 -25.45
CA SER A 454 -17.82 -10.04 -26.22
C SER A 454 -18.20 -8.80 -25.41
N VAL A 455 -17.55 -7.67 -25.67
CA VAL A 455 -17.90 -6.39 -25.04
C VAL A 455 -19.28 -5.92 -25.50
N ASP A 456 -20.10 -5.46 -24.57
CA ASP A 456 -21.36 -4.78 -24.87
C ASP A 456 -21.09 -3.31 -25.21
N SER A 457 -21.01 -2.99 -26.50
CA SER A 457 -20.74 -1.62 -26.94
C SER A 457 -21.83 -0.61 -26.58
N GLY A 458 -23.04 -1.08 -26.21
CA GLY A 458 -24.15 -0.25 -25.81
C GLY A 458 -24.12 0.19 -24.34
N PHE A 459 -23.19 -0.31 -23.54
CA PHE A 459 -23.11 -0.03 -22.10
C PHE A 459 -21.80 0.68 -21.75
N LEU A 460 -21.92 1.88 -21.18
CA LEU A 460 -20.79 2.63 -20.64
C LEU A 460 -20.67 2.30 -19.14
N CYS A 461 -19.60 1.62 -18.74
CA CYS A 461 -19.37 1.25 -17.35
C CYS A 461 -19.10 2.47 -16.45
N CYS A 462 -18.49 3.51 -17.00
CA CYS A 462 -18.14 4.72 -16.27
C CYS A 462 -19.27 5.75 -16.34
N ALA A 463 -19.85 6.12 -15.19
CA ALA A 463 -20.95 7.08 -15.14
C ALA A 463 -20.56 8.47 -15.69
N HIS A 464 -19.30 8.89 -15.54
CA HIS A 464 -18.82 10.14 -16.16
C HIS A 464 -18.83 10.09 -17.69
N HIS A 465 -18.58 8.94 -18.33
CA HIS A 465 -18.69 8.79 -19.79
C HIS A 465 -20.12 9.03 -20.27
N GLU A 466 -21.13 8.57 -19.51
CA GLU A 466 -22.53 8.83 -19.84
C GLU A 466 -22.83 10.33 -19.82
N VAL A 467 -22.33 11.05 -18.81
CA VAL A 467 -22.49 12.51 -18.71
C VAL A 467 -21.75 13.24 -19.84
N MET A 468 -20.55 12.79 -20.22
CA MET A 468 -19.82 13.35 -21.37
C MET A 468 -20.61 13.19 -22.68
N VAL A 469 -21.24 12.04 -22.89
CA VAL A 469 -22.16 11.82 -24.02
C VAL A 469 -23.41 12.71 -23.91
N ALA A 470 -23.98 12.86 -22.72
CA ALA A 470 -25.12 13.76 -22.48
C ALA A 470 -24.75 15.22 -22.75
N GLY A 471 -23.49 15.62 -22.58
CA GLY A 471 -22.96 16.94 -22.93
C GLY A 471 -23.17 17.34 -24.39
N LEU A 472 -23.29 16.37 -25.31
CA LEU A 472 -23.62 16.60 -26.72
C LEU A 472 -24.97 17.30 -26.93
N THR A 473 -25.85 17.30 -25.91
CA THR A 473 -27.10 18.07 -25.94
C THR A 473 -26.87 19.57 -26.06
N MET A 474 -25.75 20.10 -25.56
CA MET A 474 -25.44 21.54 -25.67
C MET A 474 -25.23 21.99 -27.12
N LEU A 475 -24.72 21.12 -27.99
CA LEU A 475 -24.65 21.38 -29.44
C LEU A 475 -26.05 21.57 -30.05
N ARG A 476 -27.00 20.73 -29.62
CA ARG A 476 -28.38 20.69 -30.13
C ARG A 476 -29.28 21.78 -29.56
N ALA A 477 -29.00 22.23 -28.34
CA ALA A 477 -29.75 23.31 -27.69
C ALA A 477 -29.54 24.65 -28.40
N ARG A 478 -28.33 24.89 -28.95
CA ARG A 478 -27.98 26.13 -29.65
C ARG A 478 -28.41 26.16 -31.11
N THR A 479 -28.41 25.00 -31.76
CA THR A 479 -28.92 24.83 -33.12
C THR A 479 -29.64 23.49 -33.21
N PRO A 480 -30.95 23.45 -33.52
CA PRO A 480 -31.62 22.19 -33.82
C PRO A 480 -30.89 21.56 -35.02
N LEU A 481 -30.10 20.51 -34.79
CA LEU A 481 -29.46 19.80 -35.89
C LEU A 481 -30.56 19.24 -36.79
N ASN A 482 -30.63 19.72 -38.03
CA ASN A 482 -31.31 18.98 -39.09
C ASN A 482 -30.62 17.61 -39.23
N LYS A 483 -31.40 16.57 -39.57
CA LYS A 483 -30.82 15.25 -39.92
C LYS A 483 -29.73 15.44 -40.99
N GLY A 484 -28.53 14.91 -40.76
CA GLY A 484 -27.43 14.94 -41.72
C GLY A 484 -26.36 16.01 -41.53
N VAL A 485 -26.36 16.78 -40.43
CA VAL A 485 -25.22 17.68 -40.10
C VAL A 485 -24.12 16.86 -39.42
N PRO A 486 -22.91 16.76 -39.99
CA PRO A 486 -21.80 16.02 -39.40
C PRO A 486 -21.41 16.59 -38.03
N VAL A 487 -20.94 15.71 -37.14
CA VAL A 487 -20.41 16.09 -35.82
C VAL A 487 -18.95 15.68 -35.76
N SER A 488 -18.08 16.63 -35.43
CA SER A 488 -16.63 16.39 -35.30
C SER A 488 -16.20 16.40 -33.84
N VAL A 489 -15.54 15.34 -33.39
CA VAL A 489 -15.09 15.16 -32.00
C VAL A 489 -13.58 14.93 -31.98
N LEU A 490 -12.87 15.70 -31.16
CA LEU A 490 -11.50 15.40 -30.72
C LEU A 490 -11.58 14.87 -29.28
N LEU A 491 -11.13 13.65 -29.06
CA LEU A 491 -11.03 13.05 -27.73
C LEU A 491 -9.55 12.87 -27.37
N VAL A 492 -9.13 13.40 -26.23
CA VAL A 492 -7.80 13.15 -25.69
C VAL A 492 -7.91 12.17 -24.54
N GLY A 493 -7.25 11.02 -24.68
CA GLY A 493 -7.36 9.84 -23.81
C GLY A 493 -8.27 8.77 -24.43
N LEU A 494 -7.71 7.59 -24.71
CA LEU A 494 -8.47 6.45 -25.25
C LEU A 494 -9.03 5.57 -24.15
N GLY A 495 -8.21 5.26 -23.14
CA GLY A 495 -8.49 4.19 -22.19
C GLY A 495 -8.76 2.85 -22.89
N GLY A 496 -9.78 2.13 -22.45
CA GLY A 496 -10.26 0.90 -23.11
C GLY A 496 -11.05 1.15 -24.40
N GLY A 497 -11.23 2.40 -24.82
CA GLY A 497 -11.93 2.76 -26.07
C GLY A 497 -13.46 2.75 -26.00
N GLY A 498 -14.06 2.55 -24.82
CA GLY A 498 -15.52 2.47 -24.65
C GLY A 498 -16.25 3.75 -25.09
N LEU A 499 -15.83 4.91 -24.60
CA LEU A 499 -16.41 6.21 -24.96
C LEU A 499 -16.33 6.50 -26.48
N PRO A 500 -15.15 6.47 -27.14
CA PRO A 500 -15.08 6.75 -28.57
C PRO A 500 -15.81 5.71 -29.44
N GLN A 501 -15.81 4.43 -29.03
CA GLN A 501 -16.58 3.38 -29.71
C GLN A 501 -18.09 3.66 -29.61
N PHE A 502 -18.58 4.02 -28.43
CA PHE A 502 -19.99 4.38 -28.22
C PHE A 502 -20.41 5.56 -29.09
N LEU A 503 -19.58 6.62 -29.13
CA LEU A 503 -19.83 7.78 -29.99
C LEU A 503 -19.98 7.33 -31.45
N ARG A 504 -19.00 6.59 -31.98
CA ARG A 504 -19.00 6.10 -33.36
C ARG A 504 -20.21 5.20 -33.69
N ASP A 505 -20.64 4.37 -32.74
CA ASP A 505 -21.71 3.39 -32.94
C ASP A 505 -23.12 4.03 -32.91
N PHE A 506 -23.34 4.98 -32.00
CA PHE A 506 -24.69 5.49 -31.69
C PHE A 506 -24.91 6.95 -32.08
N VAL A 507 -23.88 7.80 -32.15
CA VAL A 507 -24.05 9.22 -32.54
C VAL A 507 -24.13 9.32 -34.07
N PRO A 508 -25.23 9.82 -34.66
CA PRO A 508 -25.35 9.95 -36.11
C PRO A 508 -24.33 10.91 -36.69
N ASP A 509 -23.80 10.56 -37.87
CA ASP A 509 -22.89 11.39 -38.67
C ASP A 509 -21.67 11.92 -37.90
N VAL A 510 -21.23 11.20 -36.86
CA VAL A 510 -20.05 11.57 -36.06
C VAL A 510 -18.75 11.11 -36.73
N THR A 511 -17.72 11.94 -36.58
CA THR A 511 -16.31 11.60 -36.81
C THR A 511 -15.55 11.87 -35.52
N VAL A 512 -14.77 10.89 -35.08
CA VAL A 512 -14.04 10.92 -33.81
C VAL A 512 -12.55 10.75 -34.10
N GLU A 513 -11.75 11.75 -33.73
CA GLU A 513 -10.30 11.65 -33.66
C GLU A 513 -9.90 11.47 -32.20
N VAL A 514 -9.26 10.36 -31.88
CA VAL A 514 -8.73 10.08 -30.54
C VAL A 514 -7.22 10.34 -30.53
N VAL A 515 -6.71 10.95 -29.47
CA VAL A 515 -5.28 11.07 -29.20
C VAL A 515 -4.94 10.21 -27.99
N GLU A 516 -4.05 9.23 -28.18
CA GLU A 516 -3.61 8.31 -27.13
C GLU A 516 -2.09 8.38 -26.98
N LEU A 517 -1.63 8.54 -25.74
CA LEU A 517 -0.22 8.68 -25.43
C LEU A 517 0.51 7.33 -25.50
N ASP A 518 -0.14 6.27 -25.00
CA ASP A 518 0.46 4.95 -24.84
C ASP A 518 0.03 3.99 -25.96
N PRO A 519 0.93 3.60 -26.88
CA PRO A 519 0.60 2.65 -27.95
C PRO A 519 0.13 1.29 -27.42
N VAL A 520 0.56 0.89 -26.22
CA VAL A 520 0.13 -0.38 -25.61
C VAL A 520 -1.33 -0.31 -25.19
N VAL A 521 -1.81 0.84 -24.70
CA VAL A 521 -3.23 1.02 -24.36
C VAL A 521 -4.11 0.88 -25.60
N MET A 522 -3.67 1.42 -26.75
CA MET A 522 -4.38 1.26 -28.03
C MET A 522 -4.47 -0.20 -28.47
N GLU A 523 -3.39 -0.97 -28.37
CA GLU A 523 -3.39 -2.38 -28.73
C GLU A 523 -4.26 -3.21 -27.78
N VAL A 524 -4.19 -2.93 -26.47
CA VAL A 524 -5.05 -3.56 -25.47
C VAL A 524 -6.53 -3.26 -25.74
N ALA A 525 -6.88 -2.02 -26.06
CA ALA A 525 -8.25 -1.63 -26.37
C ALA A 525 -8.80 -2.42 -27.57
N LYS A 526 -8.01 -2.57 -28.64
CA LYS A 526 -8.39 -3.33 -29.83
C LYS A 526 -8.55 -4.82 -29.55
N GLU A 527 -7.58 -5.41 -28.87
CA GLU A 527 -7.50 -6.85 -28.66
C GLU A 527 -8.55 -7.32 -27.64
N TRP A 528 -8.74 -6.57 -26.56
CA TRP A 528 -9.48 -7.03 -25.39
C TRP A 528 -10.77 -6.26 -25.11
N PHE A 529 -10.89 -5.00 -25.52
CA PHE A 529 -12.05 -4.14 -25.22
C PHE A 529 -12.98 -3.88 -26.41
N GLY A 530 -12.73 -4.55 -27.54
CA GLY A 530 -13.62 -4.47 -28.71
C GLY A 530 -13.56 -3.13 -29.43
N PHE A 531 -12.52 -2.33 -29.19
CA PHE A 531 -12.30 -1.07 -29.88
C PHE A 531 -11.94 -1.30 -31.36
N ARG A 532 -12.69 -0.69 -32.28
CA ARG A 532 -12.58 -0.93 -33.72
C ARG A 532 -12.48 0.39 -34.48
N PRO A 533 -11.27 0.95 -34.65
CA PRO A 533 -11.08 2.15 -35.43
C PRO A 533 -11.42 1.90 -36.92
N ASP A 534 -11.95 2.93 -37.57
CA ASP A 534 -12.33 2.94 -38.98
C ASP A 534 -12.23 4.38 -39.54
N ASP A 535 -12.73 4.63 -40.75
CA ASP A 535 -12.67 5.96 -41.38
C ASP A 535 -13.42 7.06 -40.60
N ARG A 536 -14.32 6.69 -39.67
CA ARG A 536 -15.05 7.63 -38.80
C ARG A 536 -14.50 7.67 -37.37
N LEU A 537 -13.63 6.73 -36.99
CA LEU A 537 -13.00 6.64 -35.68
C LEU A 537 -11.51 6.39 -35.85
N THR A 538 -10.72 7.46 -35.85
CA THR A 538 -9.28 7.42 -36.08
C THR A 538 -8.52 7.65 -34.77
N VAL A 539 -7.33 7.06 -34.65
CA VAL A 539 -6.45 7.26 -33.49
C VAL A 539 -5.11 7.83 -33.95
N THR A 540 -4.67 8.89 -33.27
CA THR A 540 -3.34 9.48 -33.39
C THR A 540 -2.56 9.14 -32.13
N LEU A 541 -1.42 8.45 -32.29
CA LEU A 541 -0.53 8.16 -31.17
C LEU A 541 0.36 9.38 -30.88
N GLY A 542 0.39 9.83 -29.63
CA GLY A 542 1.23 10.94 -29.18
C GLY A 542 0.64 11.73 -28.02
N ASP A 543 1.36 12.78 -27.62
CA ASP A 543 0.93 13.67 -26.55
C ASP A 543 -0.24 14.55 -27.01
N GLY A 544 -1.31 14.59 -26.19
CA GLY A 544 -2.50 15.39 -26.44
C GLY A 544 -2.24 16.91 -26.55
N LEU A 545 -1.36 17.45 -25.71
CA LEU A 545 -0.98 18.86 -25.72
C LEU A 545 -0.19 19.20 -26.98
N GLU A 546 0.72 18.31 -27.41
CA GLU A 546 1.46 18.47 -28.66
C GLU A 546 0.51 18.46 -29.86
N ARG A 547 -0.45 17.53 -29.89
CA ARG A 547 -1.45 17.45 -30.96
C ARG A 547 -2.33 18.69 -31.01
N ILE A 548 -2.78 19.21 -29.87
CA ILE A 548 -3.53 20.48 -29.79
C ILE A 548 -2.70 21.65 -30.35
N CYS A 549 -1.42 21.73 -29.98
CA CYS A 549 -0.52 22.77 -30.49
C CYS A 549 -0.27 22.63 -32.00
N ALA A 550 -0.20 21.40 -32.53
CA ALA A 550 -0.06 21.17 -33.97
C ALA A 550 -1.32 21.59 -34.74
N LEU A 551 -2.50 21.19 -34.26
CA LEU A 551 -3.80 21.54 -34.89
C LEU A 551 -4.02 23.05 -34.93
N GLU A 552 -3.66 23.77 -33.86
CA GLU A 552 -3.80 25.23 -33.80
C GLU A 552 -2.86 25.93 -34.79
N LYS A 553 -1.62 25.46 -34.93
CA LYS A 553 -0.64 25.98 -35.92
C LYS A 553 -1.01 25.65 -37.36
N GLU A 554 -1.51 24.44 -37.62
CA GLU A 554 -1.95 24.01 -38.95
C GLU A 554 -3.11 24.90 -39.45
N GLY A 555 -4.02 25.26 -38.55
CA GLY A 555 -5.19 26.07 -38.85
C GLY A 555 -6.22 25.36 -39.74
N GLY A 556 -7.44 25.92 -39.82
CA GLY A 556 -8.46 25.47 -40.77
C GLY A 556 -9.26 24.22 -40.40
N ARG A 557 -8.96 23.56 -39.27
CA ARG A 557 -9.76 22.45 -38.75
C ARG A 557 -10.36 22.81 -37.39
N LEU A 558 -11.70 22.82 -37.33
CA LEU A 558 -12.46 23.08 -36.11
C LEU A 558 -13.26 21.85 -35.71
N PHE A 559 -13.49 21.69 -34.41
CA PHE A 559 -14.26 20.61 -33.82
C PHE A 559 -15.57 21.11 -33.23
N ASP A 560 -16.64 20.34 -33.37
CA ASP A 560 -17.88 20.58 -32.61
C ASP A 560 -17.65 20.26 -31.13
N VAL A 561 -16.85 19.23 -30.84
CA VAL A 561 -16.59 18.81 -29.46
C VAL A 561 -15.12 18.51 -29.26
N ILE A 562 -14.56 19.01 -28.16
CA ILE A 562 -13.27 18.57 -27.65
C ILE A 562 -13.52 17.96 -26.28
N MET A 563 -13.08 16.72 -26.06
CA MET A 563 -13.25 15.97 -24.82
C MET A 563 -11.87 15.67 -24.22
N PHE A 564 -11.67 15.98 -22.94
CA PHE A 564 -10.51 15.52 -22.18
C PHE A 564 -10.93 14.46 -21.17
N ASP A 565 -10.37 13.27 -21.34
CA ASP A 565 -10.50 12.12 -20.44
C ASP A 565 -9.12 11.51 -20.19
N VAL A 566 -8.22 12.33 -19.62
CA VAL A 566 -6.80 11.99 -19.47
C VAL A 566 -6.47 11.80 -18.00
N ASP A 567 -6.06 10.59 -17.63
CA ASP A 567 -5.62 10.30 -16.26
C ASP A 567 -4.18 10.81 -16.01
N ASN A 568 -3.92 11.28 -14.79
CA ASN A 568 -2.61 11.62 -14.27
C ASN A 568 -2.09 10.43 -13.45
N LYS A 569 -1.05 9.79 -13.98
CA LYS A 569 -0.43 8.61 -13.35
C LYS A 569 0.30 8.92 -12.03
N ASP A 570 0.52 10.20 -11.71
CA ASP A 570 1.09 10.62 -10.43
C ASP A 570 0.01 10.83 -9.36
N SER A 571 -0.16 9.83 -8.50
CA SER A 571 -1.11 9.86 -7.37
C SER A 571 -0.73 10.83 -6.25
N THR A 572 0.47 11.43 -6.28
CA THR A 572 0.93 12.39 -5.25
C THR A 572 0.41 13.81 -5.49
N VAL A 573 -0.10 14.09 -6.68
CA VAL A 573 -0.68 15.38 -7.05
C VAL A 573 -2.15 15.40 -6.64
N GLY A 574 -2.61 16.47 -5.98
CA GLY A 574 -4.01 16.62 -5.52
C GLY A 574 -5.09 16.65 -6.64
N MET A 575 -4.67 16.56 -7.90
CA MET A 575 -5.49 16.44 -9.10
C MET A 575 -5.03 15.22 -9.91
N SER A 576 -5.95 14.28 -10.09
CA SER A 576 -5.70 13.02 -10.78
C SER A 576 -6.20 13.03 -12.22
N CYS A 577 -7.16 13.89 -12.58
CA CYS A 577 -7.61 14.01 -13.97
C CYS A 577 -8.07 15.45 -14.21
N PRO A 578 -7.52 16.18 -15.20
CA PRO A 578 -6.34 15.85 -16.02
C PRO A 578 -5.01 16.26 -15.33
N PRO A 579 -3.84 15.95 -15.92
CA PRO A 579 -2.59 16.60 -15.53
C PRO A 579 -2.70 18.14 -15.64
N ALA A 580 -2.04 18.88 -14.75
CA ALA A 580 -2.23 20.33 -14.60
C ALA A 580 -2.04 21.13 -15.91
N ALA A 581 -1.12 20.70 -16.78
CA ALA A 581 -0.83 21.34 -18.06
C ALA A 581 -2.04 21.40 -19.02
N PHE A 582 -2.99 20.47 -18.90
CA PHE A 582 -4.23 20.45 -19.71
C PHE A 582 -5.22 21.56 -19.34
N VAL A 583 -5.11 22.10 -18.12
CA VAL A 583 -5.99 23.15 -17.59
C VAL A 583 -5.26 24.47 -17.34
N GLU A 584 -4.08 24.62 -17.95
CA GLU A 584 -3.41 25.93 -18.05
C GLU A 584 -4.16 26.84 -19.02
N THR A 585 -4.20 28.14 -18.71
CA THR A 585 -4.94 29.13 -19.52
C THR A 585 -4.50 29.13 -20.99
N SER A 586 -3.20 28.96 -21.26
CA SER A 586 -2.66 28.91 -22.62
C SER A 586 -3.17 27.70 -23.41
N THR A 587 -3.30 26.54 -22.76
CA THR A 587 -3.88 25.32 -23.36
C THR A 587 -5.38 25.50 -23.59
N LEU A 588 -6.11 26.00 -22.59
CA LEU A 588 -7.55 26.25 -22.69
C LEU A 588 -7.89 27.24 -23.82
N GLN A 589 -7.07 28.27 -24.03
CA GLN A 589 -7.22 29.21 -25.15
C GLN A 589 -7.08 28.52 -26.52
N LYS A 590 -6.11 27.60 -26.67
CA LYS A 590 -5.97 26.80 -27.90
C LYS A 590 -7.14 25.85 -28.11
N VAL A 591 -7.64 25.22 -27.05
CA VAL A 591 -8.84 24.38 -27.11
C VAL A 591 -10.04 25.23 -27.58
N CYS A 592 -10.20 26.44 -27.03
CA CYS A 592 -11.27 27.36 -27.43
C CYS A 592 -11.15 27.80 -28.90
N SER A 593 -9.94 28.07 -29.40
CA SER A 593 -9.73 28.45 -30.81
C SER A 593 -9.98 27.31 -31.80
N LEU A 594 -9.83 26.05 -31.37
CA LEU A 594 -10.11 24.85 -32.15
C LEU A 594 -11.58 24.43 -32.16
N LEU A 595 -12.44 25.03 -31.34
CA LEU A 595 -13.88 24.76 -31.34
C LEU A 595 -14.60 25.55 -32.43
N THR A 596 -15.72 25.03 -32.96
CA THR A 596 -16.65 25.80 -33.78
C THR A 596 -17.42 26.84 -32.94
N THR A 597 -18.15 27.77 -33.58
CA THR A 597 -19.00 28.78 -32.90
C THR A 597 -20.04 28.18 -31.94
N ARG A 598 -20.49 26.96 -32.25
CA ARG A 598 -21.43 26.18 -31.45
C ARG A 598 -20.75 25.11 -30.58
N GLY A 599 -19.42 25.09 -30.60
CA GLY A 599 -18.64 24.01 -30.04
C GLY A 599 -18.67 23.94 -28.51
N VAL A 600 -18.43 22.74 -28.00
CA VAL A 600 -18.45 22.43 -26.56
C VAL A 600 -17.14 21.74 -26.19
N PHE A 601 -16.47 22.26 -25.17
CA PHE A 601 -15.38 21.57 -24.49
C PHE A 601 -15.96 20.78 -23.31
N ILE A 602 -15.58 19.50 -23.19
CA ILE A 602 -16.04 18.61 -22.13
C ILE A 602 -14.82 18.09 -21.37
N LEU A 603 -14.81 18.28 -20.06
CA LEU A 603 -13.67 17.93 -19.22
C LEU A 603 -14.11 17.00 -18.08
N ASN A 604 -13.49 15.81 -18.01
CA ASN A 604 -13.54 14.99 -16.81
C ASN A 604 -12.55 15.54 -15.76
N LEU A 605 -13.05 16.03 -14.63
CA LEU A 605 -12.25 16.62 -13.55
C LEU A 605 -12.29 15.73 -12.31
N VAL A 606 -11.13 15.22 -11.88
CA VAL A 606 -10.92 14.52 -10.62
C VAL A 606 -9.93 15.32 -9.78
N CYS A 607 -10.45 16.15 -8.88
CA CYS A 607 -9.65 17.00 -8.01
C CYS A 607 -10.19 16.94 -6.58
N ARG A 608 -9.41 16.34 -5.66
CA ARG A 608 -9.79 16.21 -4.24
C ARG A 608 -9.49 17.47 -3.44
N ASP A 609 -8.53 18.26 -3.90
CA ASP A 609 -8.18 19.55 -3.30
C ASP A 609 -9.19 20.62 -3.74
N SER A 610 -9.90 21.20 -2.77
CA SER A 610 -10.94 22.19 -3.00
C SER A 610 -10.40 23.54 -3.48
N VAL A 611 -9.18 23.92 -3.05
CA VAL A 611 -8.51 25.15 -3.47
C VAL A 611 -8.04 25.01 -4.90
N LEU A 612 -7.42 23.87 -5.23
CA LEU A 612 -6.98 23.57 -6.57
C LEU A 612 -8.16 23.46 -7.54
N ARG A 613 -9.26 22.80 -7.14
CA ARG A 613 -10.51 22.75 -7.92
C ARG A 613 -11.02 24.14 -8.24
N LYS A 614 -11.08 25.03 -7.24
CA LYS A 614 -11.52 26.41 -7.43
C LYS A 614 -10.63 27.15 -8.43
N SER A 615 -9.31 26.99 -8.31
CA SER A 615 -8.35 27.60 -9.22
C SER A 615 -8.48 27.09 -10.67
N VAL A 616 -8.80 25.81 -10.87
CA VAL A 616 -9.12 25.26 -12.20
C VAL A 616 -10.37 25.90 -12.76
N LEU A 617 -11.45 25.96 -11.98
CA LEU A 617 -12.70 26.59 -12.42
C LEU A 617 -12.49 28.05 -12.81
N GLU A 618 -11.75 28.82 -12.01
CA GLU A 618 -11.40 30.22 -12.35
C GLU A 618 -10.67 30.33 -13.70
N ARG A 619 -9.74 29.42 -14.00
CA ARG A 619 -9.05 29.38 -15.30
C ARG A 619 -9.99 29.00 -16.44
N VAL A 620 -10.86 28.01 -16.25
CA VAL A 620 -11.83 27.59 -17.27
C VAL A 620 -12.84 28.72 -17.53
N SER A 621 -13.36 29.36 -16.48
CA SER A 621 -14.28 30.51 -16.58
C SER A 621 -13.65 31.73 -17.25
N SER A 622 -12.32 31.90 -17.19
CA SER A 622 -11.62 32.98 -17.89
C SER A 622 -11.58 32.81 -19.42
N VAL A 623 -11.90 31.61 -19.92
CA VAL A 623 -11.85 31.27 -21.35
C VAL A 623 -13.24 30.91 -21.90
N PHE A 624 -14.08 30.25 -21.10
CA PHE A 624 -15.40 29.79 -21.50
C PHE A 624 -16.51 30.52 -20.74
N PRO A 625 -17.39 31.28 -21.43
CA PRO A 625 -18.41 32.11 -20.78
C PRO A 625 -19.55 31.34 -20.12
N THR A 626 -19.78 30.08 -20.51
CA THR A 626 -20.83 29.24 -19.90
C THR A 626 -20.26 27.90 -19.54
N ILE A 627 -20.34 27.55 -18.25
CA ILE A 627 -19.90 26.29 -17.69
C ILE A 627 -21.08 25.66 -16.96
N LEU A 628 -21.40 24.43 -17.35
CA LEU A 628 -22.28 23.56 -16.57
C LEU A 628 -21.45 22.45 -15.95
N SER A 629 -21.71 22.10 -14.69
CA SER A 629 -21.03 21.01 -14.00
C SER A 629 -22.00 19.92 -13.57
N ARG A 630 -21.53 18.67 -13.61
CA ARG A 630 -22.23 17.50 -13.05
C ARG A 630 -21.25 16.70 -12.22
N LYS A 631 -21.51 16.62 -10.92
CA LYS A 631 -20.82 15.68 -10.03
C LYS A 631 -21.40 14.29 -10.20
N ILE A 632 -20.53 13.28 -10.23
CA ILE A 632 -20.95 11.88 -10.30
C ILE A 632 -21.20 11.39 -8.87
N GLU A 633 -22.38 10.80 -8.63
CA GLU A 633 -22.75 10.31 -7.32
C GLU A 633 -21.87 9.12 -6.91
N GLY A 634 -21.31 9.16 -5.70
CA GLY A 634 -20.42 8.10 -5.20
C GLY A 634 -18.98 8.15 -5.73
N GLU A 635 -18.67 9.05 -6.66
CA GLU A 635 -17.34 9.20 -7.26
C GLU A 635 -16.76 10.61 -6.99
N VAL A 636 -15.45 10.76 -7.22
CA VAL A 636 -14.77 12.07 -7.12
C VAL A 636 -14.91 12.87 -8.43
N ASN A 637 -15.32 12.20 -9.52
CA ASN A 637 -15.44 12.78 -10.85
C ASN A 637 -16.50 13.90 -10.91
N GLU A 638 -16.14 14.96 -11.60
CA GLU A 638 -17.02 16.04 -11.99
C GLU A 638 -16.81 16.33 -13.47
N VAL A 639 -17.88 16.28 -14.25
CA VAL A 639 -17.82 16.60 -15.68
C VAL A 639 -18.19 18.06 -15.86
N LEU A 640 -17.28 18.83 -16.46
CA LEU A 640 -17.51 20.23 -16.86
C LEU A 640 -17.88 20.28 -18.34
N LEU A 641 -18.96 20.99 -18.65
CA LEU A 641 -19.47 21.24 -19.99
C LEU A 641 -19.33 22.73 -20.28
N CYS A 642 -18.31 23.05 -21.08
CA CYS A 642 -17.86 24.42 -21.32
C CYS A 642 -18.23 24.84 -22.74
N SER A 643 -19.04 25.87 -22.87
CA SER A 643 -19.49 26.37 -24.16
C SER A 643 -18.58 27.48 -24.67
N ARG A 644 -18.30 27.50 -25.99
CA ARG A 644 -17.49 28.56 -26.60
C ARG A 644 -18.12 29.94 -26.49
N GLY A 645 -19.43 30.06 -26.78
CA GLY A 645 -20.33 31.24 -26.63
C GLY A 645 -19.79 32.65 -26.93
N GLU A 646 -20.52 33.47 -27.69
CA GLU A 646 -20.10 34.86 -27.95
C GLU A 646 -20.63 35.87 -26.90
N ASP A 647 -21.53 35.47 -25.97
CA ASP A 647 -22.17 36.37 -24.99
C ASP A 647 -22.18 35.81 -23.55
N GLU A 648 -21.67 36.58 -22.58
CA GLU A 648 -21.23 36.12 -21.24
C GLU A 648 -22.34 35.86 -20.20
N THR A 649 -23.57 36.40 -20.34
CA THR A 649 -24.52 36.41 -19.21
C THR A 649 -25.98 36.08 -19.54
N GLN A 650 -26.38 36.05 -20.81
CA GLN A 650 -27.76 35.69 -21.21
C GLN A 650 -27.95 34.22 -21.62
N ASP A 651 -26.86 33.45 -21.78
CA ASP A 651 -26.87 32.13 -22.41
C ASP A 651 -27.26 30.98 -21.47
N ALA A 652 -26.74 30.91 -20.24
CA ALA A 652 -27.03 29.79 -19.32
C ALA A 652 -28.53 29.67 -18.97
N ALA A 653 -29.20 30.80 -18.69
CA ALA A 653 -30.63 30.85 -18.40
C ALA A 653 -31.52 30.51 -19.62
N ARG A 654 -31.00 30.64 -20.86
CA ARG A 654 -31.68 30.23 -22.10
C ARG A 654 -31.38 28.77 -22.49
N ILE A 655 -30.22 28.24 -22.11
CA ILE A 655 -29.80 26.87 -22.41
C ILE A 655 -30.59 25.87 -21.55
N LEU A 656 -30.74 26.10 -20.25
CA LEU A 656 -31.42 25.15 -19.35
C LEU A 656 -32.85 24.76 -19.81
N PRO A 657 -33.73 25.69 -20.24
CA PRO A 657 -35.06 25.32 -20.77
C PRO A 657 -35.02 24.54 -22.08
N SER A 658 -34.04 24.80 -22.96
CA SER A 658 -33.89 24.14 -24.26
C SER A 658 -33.20 22.78 -24.18
N LEU A 659 -32.43 22.52 -23.11
CA LEU A 659 -31.77 21.23 -22.86
C LEU A 659 -32.75 20.07 -22.79
N ASN A 660 -33.94 20.23 -22.20
CA ASN A 660 -34.92 19.15 -22.12
C ASN A 660 -35.38 18.64 -23.51
N GLN A 661 -35.60 19.56 -24.44
CA GLN A 661 -35.98 19.20 -25.81
C GLN A 661 -34.78 18.64 -26.58
N ALA A 662 -33.59 19.20 -26.39
CA ALA A 662 -32.34 18.71 -26.95
C ALA A 662 -31.99 17.29 -26.46
N ALA A 663 -32.25 17.00 -25.18
CA ALA A 663 -32.07 15.70 -24.55
C ALA A 663 -32.96 14.63 -25.18
N LYS A 664 -34.26 14.92 -25.33
CA LYS A 664 -35.19 14.02 -26.04
C LYS A 664 -34.76 13.77 -27.49
N SER A 665 -34.28 14.82 -28.15
CA SER A 665 -33.76 14.73 -29.53
C SER A 665 -32.51 13.84 -29.60
N LEU A 666 -31.54 14.02 -28.69
CA LEU A 666 -30.35 13.19 -28.60
C LEU A 666 -30.68 11.74 -28.26
N GLN A 667 -31.54 11.49 -27.27
CA GLN A 667 -31.99 10.13 -26.94
C GLN A 667 -32.58 9.42 -28.15
N SER A 668 -33.47 10.10 -28.90
CA SER A 668 -34.07 9.55 -30.12
C SER A 668 -33.03 9.28 -31.21
N ALA A 669 -32.06 10.18 -31.38
CA ALA A 669 -30.97 10.02 -32.33
C ALA A 669 -30.09 8.80 -31.99
N LEU A 670 -29.71 8.62 -30.72
CA LEU A 670 -28.92 7.48 -30.25
C LEU A 670 -29.65 6.14 -30.46
N CYS A 671 -30.96 6.10 -30.18
CA CYS A 671 -31.75 4.87 -30.33
C CYS A 671 -32.06 4.49 -31.79
N SER A 672 -32.07 5.47 -32.70
CA SER A 672 -32.43 5.26 -34.12
C SER A 672 -31.23 4.90 -35.00
N ASN A 673 -30.02 5.28 -34.61
CA ASN A 673 -28.81 4.96 -35.35
C ASN A 673 -28.16 3.68 -34.80
N ARG A 674 -28.04 2.66 -35.65
CA ARG A 674 -27.42 1.36 -35.31
C ARG A 674 -26.32 1.03 -36.31
N THR A 675 -25.35 1.93 -36.48
CA THR A 675 -24.24 1.70 -37.41
C THR A 675 -23.30 0.61 -36.87
N GLY A 676 -23.60 -0.65 -37.16
CA GLY A 676 -22.73 -1.79 -36.86
C GLY A 676 -22.81 -2.35 -35.44
N ALA A 677 -23.63 -1.78 -34.55
CA ALA A 677 -23.83 -2.28 -33.18
C ALA A 677 -24.96 -3.34 -33.12
N ASN A 678 -24.70 -4.44 -32.41
CA ASN A 678 -25.69 -5.50 -32.13
C ASN A 678 -26.57 -5.21 -30.89
N SER A 679 -26.24 -4.17 -30.11
CA SER A 679 -26.96 -3.77 -28.90
C SER A 679 -27.58 -2.37 -29.02
N SER A 680 -28.51 -2.06 -28.11
CA SER A 680 -29.11 -0.73 -27.94
C SER A 680 -28.31 0.08 -26.92
N PRO A 681 -28.25 1.42 -27.02
CA PRO A 681 -27.57 2.23 -26.02
C PRO A 681 -28.32 2.17 -24.69
N HIS A 682 -27.62 1.82 -23.62
CA HIS A 682 -28.11 1.77 -22.25
C HIS A 682 -27.83 3.09 -21.54
N ILE A 683 -28.41 4.19 -22.04
CA ILE A 683 -28.18 5.54 -21.48
C ILE A 683 -29.51 6.31 -21.40
N ASP A 684 -29.72 7.05 -20.32
CA ASP A 684 -30.83 8.00 -20.17
C ASP A 684 -30.29 9.43 -20.10
N ILE A 685 -30.31 10.10 -21.24
CA ILE A 685 -29.82 11.47 -21.38
C ILE A 685 -30.61 12.45 -20.52
N ALA A 686 -31.92 12.24 -20.34
CA ALA A 686 -32.75 13.16 -19.58
C ALA A 686 -32.41 13.09 -18.09
N GLU A 687 -32.16 11.88 -17.56
CA GLU A 687 -31.75 11.68 -16.17
C GLU A 687 -30.41 12.37 -15.86
N LEU A 688 -29.41 12.16 -16.72
CA LEU A 688 -28.04 12.65 -16.53
C LEU A 688 -27.95 14.19 -16.48
N LEU A 689 -28.95 14.90 -17.02
CA LEU A 689 -28.98 16.36 -17.09
C LEU A 689 -29.77 17.04 -15.95
N LYS A 690 -30.51 16.29 -15.11
CA LYS A 690 -31.45 16.88 -14.12
C LYS A 690 -30.79 17.78 -13.06
N ASP A 691 -29.59 17.43 -12.61
CA ASP A 691 -28.86 18.16 -11.54
C ASP A 691 -27.59 18.82 -12.07
N LEU A 692 -27.61 19.30 -13.32
CA LEU A 692 -26.57 20.20 -13.82
C LEU A 692 -26.56 21.49 -13.00
N LYS A 693 -25.37 21.93 -12.60
CA LYS A 693 -25.15 23.21 -11.94
C LYS A 693 -24.54 24.21 -12.92
N VAL A 694 -24.91 25.48 -12.78
CA VAL A 694 -24.21 26.58 -13.45
C VAL A 694 -23.10 27.03 -12.51
N GLU A 695 -21.86 27.05 -12.99
CA GLU A 695 -20.67 27.46 -12.21
C GLU A 695 -20.33 28.94 -12.39
#